data_AF-A0A8C1ADD1-F1
#
_entry.id   AF-A0A8C1ADD1-F1
#
_cell.length_a   1.000
_cell.length_b   1.000
_cell.length_c   1.000
_cell.angle_alpha   90.00
_cell.angle_beta   90.00
_cell.angle_gamma   90.00
#
_symmetry.space_group_name_H-M   'P 1'
#
loop_
_entity.id
_entity.type
_entity.pdbx_description
1 polymer ?
#
loop_
_entity_poly.entity_id
_entity_poly.type
_entity_poly.pdbx_seq_one_letter_code
_entity_poly.pdbx_strand_id
1 'polypeptide(L)'
;IDHNLSLIFISLFLCSFFYSVGQYGKSLSKYIRHYEGLSYDTDVLHSKHQRAKRALSHQDQFLHLDFHAHGRHFNLRMKRDTSLFAPDLKVEVSGEEIPYDTSHIYTGEIYGEKGTLTHGSIVDGKFEGFIKSHQGTYYVEPSERYLKDQNVPYHSVIYHEDDIDYPHKYGAEGGCADHSVFERMKKYQASAVEEPTQVKMADGPVILRKRRAAQAERNTCQLFIQTDHLFQKHYGSREAVIAQISSHVKAIDSIYQSTDFKGIRNISFMVKRIKINTTEDVKDPSNPFRFGNIGVEKFLELNSEQNHDDYCLAYVFTDRDFDDGVLGLAWVGAPTGSSGGICEKNKKYSDGKWKSLNTGIITVQNYASHVPPKVSHITFAHEVGHNFGSPHDSGSDCTPGESKTQDQKEKGNYIMYARATSGDKFNNNKFSICSILNISQVLEKKRSICFVESGQPICGNGLVEANEQCDCGYGDQCKDKCCYDADQPDEVKCKLKRGFLCSPSQGPCCTSDCTFQKRDVKCRDASECANEGMCSGNAAQCPTSTPKENFTSCHTNSQVCLNGVCSGSICQKYKLDVCTCATQEGKDETELCHVCCMTKGQPNTCSSTSSERWVQHFNKTVITLQPGSPCNDFRGYCDVFMKCRLVDADGPLARLKKAIFNPELYSSIAQWIVVYWWAVLLMGIALIMLMAGFIKICSVHTPSSNPKLPPPRPLPGIYPRGPKPKHQE
;
A
#
# COMPACT_ATOMS: atom_id res chain seq x y z
N ILE A 1 49.82 15.84 23.66
CA ILE A 1 49.24 14.52 23.30
C ILE A 1 47.87 14.34 23.96
N ASP A 2 47.60 14.96 25.11
CA ASP A 2 46.29 14.87 25.79
C ASP A 2 45.14 15.67 25.17
N HIS A 3 45.40 16.69 24.36
CA HIS A 3 44.31 17.41 23.67
C HIS A 3 43.74 16.66 22.45
N ASN A 4 44.53 15.78 21.82
CA ASN A 4 44.07 15.02 20.65
C ASN A 4 43.30 13.75 21.03
N LEU A 5 43.54 13.16 22.21
CA LEU A 5 42.73 12.02 22.68
C LEU A 5 41.30 12.46 23.06
N SER A 6 41.13 13.65 23.60
CA SER A 6 39.82 14.17 24.00
C SER A 6 38.91 14.47 22.80
N LEU A 7 39.48 15.00 21.71
CA LEU A 7 38.77 15.24 20.44
C LEU A 7 38.35 13.95 19.73
N ILE A 8 39.16 12.90 19.80
CA ILE A 8 38.84 11.59 19.20
C ILE A 8 37.74 10.87 20.02
N PHE A 9 37.76 10.98 21.34
CA PHE A 9 36.69 10.45 22.20
C PHE A 9 35.36 11.18 22.01
N ILE A 10 35.39 12.51 21.83
CA ILE A 10 34.18 13.31 21.56
C ILE A 10 33.61 12.99 20.17
N SER A 11 34.47 12.75 19.16
CA SER A 11 34.03 12.37 17.82
C SER A 11 33.44 10.94 17.77
N LEU A 12 33.96 10.00 18.57
CA LEU A 12 33.42 8.64 18.69
C LEU A 12 32.11 8.59 19.51
N PHE A 13 31.96 9.46 20.52
CA PHE A 13 30.70 9.62 21.27
C PHE A 13 29.61 10.32 20.45
N LEU A 14 29.97 11.26 19.57
CA LEU A 14 29.02 11.91 18.66
C LEU A 14 28.55 10.94 17.56
N CYS A 15 29.42 10.08 17.02
CA CYS A 15 29.02 9.09 16.00
C CYS A 15 28.09 7.98 16.53
N SER A 16 28.09 7.70 17.83
CA SER A 16 27.22 6.67 18.43
C SER A 16 25.85 7.20 18.87
N PHE A 17 25.65 8.53 18.92
CA PHE A 17 24.35 9.15 19.23
C PHE A 17 23.47 9.43 18.00
N PHE A 18 23.98 9.27 16.77
CA PHE A 18 23.19 9.41 15.54
C PHE A 18 22.39 8.15 15.16
N TYR A 19 22.52 7.06 15.93
CA TYR A 19 21.64 5.92 15.81
C TYR A 19 20.37 6.18 16.62
N SER A 20 19.22 6.18 15.95
CA SER A 20 17.87 6.22 16.55
C SER A 20 17.41 7.59 17.05
N VAL A 21 17.08 8.48 16.11
CA VAL A 21 16.15 9.60 16.39
C VAL A 21 15.02 9.58 15.35
N GLY A 22 13.94 8.87 15.71
CA GLY A 22 12.63 8.92 15.07
C GLY A 22 11.99 10.31 15.08
N GLN A 23 10.92 10.49 14.30
CA GLN A 23 10.41 11.78 13.86
C GLN A 23 8.91 12.02 14.20
N TYR A 24 8.53 12.25 15.46
CA TYR A 24 7.16 12.69 15.82
C TYR A 24 6.94 14.20 15.71
N GLY A 25 6.07 14.69 14.81
CA GLY A 25 5.58 14.01 13.62
C GLY A 25 4.69 14.79 12.69
N LYS A 26 5.21 15.19 11.50
CA LYS A 26 4.55 15.67 10.26
C LYS A 26 3.60 14.56 10.05
N SER A 27 2.36 14.91 9.81
CA SER A 27 1.53 13.97 9.11
C SER A 27 2.30 13.66 7.81
N LEU A 28 2.84 12.45 7.69
CA LEU A 28 3.66 12.03 6.55
C LEU A 28 2.82 12.14 5.26
N SER A 29 1.52 11.93 5.43
CA SER A 29 0.47 12.24 4.47
C SER A 29 -0.79 12.68 5.22
N LYS A 30 -1.88 12.97 4.50
CA LYS A 30 -3.23 13.17 5.08
C LYS A 30 -3.67 12.02 6.00
N TYR A 31 -3.08 10.83 5.85
CA TYR A 31 -3.49 9.61 6.53
C TYR A 31 -2.54 9.12 7.61
N ILE A 32 -1.27 9.51 7.58
CA ILE A 32 -0.25 8.97 8.49
C ILE A 32 0.14 10.08 9.43
N ARG A 33 -0.38 10.06 10.67
CA ARG A 33 -0.18 11.12 11.66
C ARG A 33 1.22 11.12 12.23
N HIS A 34 1.84 9.96 12.31
CA HIS A 34 3.18 9.78 12.84
C HIS A 34 4.01 8.76 12.06
N TYR A 35 5.30 9.01 12.00
CA TYR A 35 6.32 8.13 11.48
C TYR A 35 7.66 8.39 12.18
N GLU A 36 8.58 7.44 12.10
CA GLU A 36 9.97 7.63 12.48
C GLU A 36 10.87 7.59 11.24
N GLY A 37 11.90 8.43 11.22
CA GLY A 37 12.98 8.29 10.24
C GLY A 37 13.80 7.03 10.55
N LEU A 38 13.99 6.17 9.55
CA LEU A 38 14.74 4.93 9.66
C LEU A 38 16.02 5.00 8.83
N SER A 39 17.14 4.77 9.49
CA SER A 39 18.46 4.66 8.85
C SER A 39 19.20 3.43 9.35
N TYR A 40 19.85 2.74 8.42
CA TYR A 40 20.85 1.70 8.67
C TYR A 40 21.86 1.74 7.52
N ASP A 41 22.93 0.97 7.64
CA ASP A 41 23.97 0.92 6.60
C ASP A 41 23.46 0.20 5.35
N THR A 42 23.13 0.99 4.32
CA THR A 42 22.60 0.49 3.04
C THR A 42 23.65 -0.29 2.25
N ASP A 43 24.93 0.08 2.34
CA ASP A 43 26.00 -0.61 1.62
C ASP A 43 26.24 -2.02 2.18
N VAL A 44 26.16 -2.16 3.51
CA VAL A 44 26.19 -3.45 4.20
C VAL A 44 24.99 -4.30 3.81
N LEU A 45 23.78 -3.74 3.82
CA LEU A 45 22.57 -4.48 3.44
C LEU A 45 22.60 -4.90 1.97
N HIS A 46 23.03 -4.01 1.08
CA HIS A 46 23.21 -4.30 -0.34
C HIS A 46 24.24 -5.42 -0.55
N SER A 47 25.38 -5.36 0.14
CA SER A 47 26.41 -6.40 0.08
C SER A 47 25.92 -7.75 0.60
N LYS A 48 25.11 -7.76 1.68
CA LYS A 48 24.42 -8.97 2.17
C LYS A 48 23.44 -9.50 1.12
N HIS A 49 22.64 -8.65 0.50
CA HIS A 49 21.72 -9.03 -0.58
C HIS A 49 22.47 -9.66 -1.77
N GLN A 50 23.56 -9.05 -2.25
CA GLN A 50 24.36 -9.60 -3.35
C GLN A 50 25.02 -10.94 -3.01
N ARG A 51 25.33 -11.18 -1.73
CA ARG A 51 25.80 -12.50 -1.26
C ARG A 51 24.65 -13.51 -1.23
N ALA A 52 23.52 -13.17 -0.64
CA ALA A 52 22.34 -14.04 -0.56
C ALA A 52 21.79 -14.43 -1.94
N LYS A 53 21.89 -13.53 -2.92
CA LYS A 53 21.56 -13.80 -4.32
C LYS A 53 22.45 -14.86 -4.96
N ARG A 54 23.75 -14.86 -4.63
CA ARG A 54 24.78 -15.78 -5.18
C ARG A 54 25.06 -16.98 -4.28
N ALA A 55 24.41 -17.04 -3.12
CA ALA A 55 24.65 -18.06 -2.11
C ALA A 55 24.23 -19.44 -2.63
N LEU A 56 25.21 -20.34 -2.70
CA LEU A 56 24.98 -21.78 -2.92
C LEU A 56 24.69 -22.51 -1.60
N SER A 57 25.18 -21.99 -0.48
CA SER A 57 24.97 -22.52 0.87
C SER A 57 23.75 -21.89 1.55
N HIS A 58 22.95 -22.70 2.24
CA HIS A 58 21.77 -22.28 2.99
C HIS A 58 21.96 -21.10 3.92
N GLN A 59 23.04 -21.14 4.71
CA GLN A 59 23.28 -20.16 5.77
C GLN A 59 23.49 -18.76 5.19
N ASP A 60 24.04 -18.68 3.98
CA ASP A 60 24.27 -17.42 3.27
C ASP A 60 23.03 -16.93 2.51
N GLN A 61 21.95 -17.72 2.42
CA GLN A 61 20.68 -17.31 1.81
C GLN A 61 19.85 -16.38 2.71
N PHE A 62 20.12 -16.40 4.02
CA PHE A 62 19.45 -15.54 4.99
C PHE A 62 20.04 -14.15 5.00
N LEU A 63 19.14 -13.18 4.90
CA LEU A 63 19.44 -11.77 5.05
C LEU A 63 18.93 -11.30 6.41
N HIS A 64 19.89 -10.87 7.24
CA HIS A 64 19.61 -10.27 8.54
C HIS A 64 19.69 -8.75 8.46
N LEU A 65 18.61 -8.10 8.87
CA LEU A 65 18.47 -6.65 8.97
C LEU A 65 18.11 -6.27 10.41
N ASP A 66 19.01 -5.53 11.05
CA ASP A 66 18.91 -5.09 12.44
C ASP A 66 18.76 -3.56 12.47
N PHE A 67 17.73 -3.06 13.17
CA PHE A 67 17.55 -1.62 13.41
C PHE A 67 16.67 -1.35 14.63
N HIS A 68 16.66 -0.09 15.08
CA HIS A 68 15.81 0.38 16.18
C HIS A 68 14.79 1.38 15.66
N ALA A 69 13.52 1.21 16.06
CA ALA A 69 12.42 2.12 15.75
C ALA A 69 11.26 1.90 16.73
N HIS A 70 10.43 2.91 16.96
CA HIS A 70 9.25 2.89 17.85
C HIS A 70 9.59 2.42 19.27
N GLY A 71 10.78 2.80 19.73
CA GLY A 71 11.33 2.37 21.01
C GLY A 71 11.47 0.85 21.13
N ARG A 72 11.69 0.13 20.01
CA ARG A 72 11.87 -1.32 19.89
C ARG A 72 13.08 -1.68 19.00
N HIS A 73 13.73 -2.79 19.31
CA HIS A 73 14.73 -3.41 18.44
C HIS A 73 14.07 -4.42 17.48
N PHE A 74 14.34 -4.28 16.18
CA PHE A 74 13.91 -5.21 15.14
C PHE A 74 15.13 -5.97 14.61
N ASN A 75 15.08 -7.30 14.71
CA ASN A 75 16.04 -8.22 14.07
C ASN A 75 15.26 -9.07 13.07
N LEU A 76 15.25 -8.66 11.80
CA LEU A 76 14.53 -9.36 10.75
C LEU A 76 15.43 -10.44 10.17
N ARG A 77 14.94 -11.69 10.15
CA ARG A 77 15.58 -12.81 9.45
C ARG A 77 14.74 -13.14 8.23
N MET A 78 15.27 -12.85 7.05
CA MET A 78 14.54 -12.95 5.80
C MET A 78 15.23 -13.87 4.79
N LYS A 79 14.45 -14.50 3.93
CA LYS A 79 14.89 -15.29 2.78
C LYS A 79 14.16 -14.77 1.53
N ARG A 80 14.77 -14.95 0.35
CA ARG A 80 14.11 -14.65 -0.93
C ARG A 80 12.78 -15.41 -1.06
N ASP A 81 11.70 -14.70 -1.35
CA ASP A 81 10.38 -15.32 -1.57
C ASP A 81 10.34 -15.94 -2.97
N THR A 82 10.17 -17.27 -3.02
CA THR A 82 10.09 -18.05 -4.26
C THR A 82 8.71 -18.63 -4.52
N SER A 83 7.73 -18.42 -3.63
CA SER A 83 6.39 -19.00 -3.76
C SER A 83 5.37 -18.00 -4.31
N LEU A 84 5.63 -16.69 -4.15
CA LEU A 84 4.73 -15.63 -4.59
C LEU A 84 4.60 -15.52 -6.12
N PHE A 85 5.64 -15.90 -6.86
CA PHE A 85 5.68 -15.84 -8.32
C PHE A 85 5.72 -17.25 -8.91
N ALA A 86 4.98 -17.46 -10.00
CA ALA A 86 5.04 -18.71 -10.73
C ALA A 86 6.46 -18.95 -11.30
N PRO A 87 6.94 -20.21 -11.38
CA PRO A 87 8.26 -20.51 -11.96
C PRO A 87 8.44 -20.01 -13.40
N ASP A 88 7.35 -19.92 -14.15
CA ASP A 88 7.25 -19.40 -15.51
C ASP A 88 6.74 -17.94 -15.57
N LEU A 89 6.99 -17.15 -14.51
CA LEU A 89 6.58 -15.75 -14.44
C LEU A 89 6.97 -14.98 -15.70
N LYS A 90 5.97 -14.34 -16.32
CA LYS A 90 6.17 -13.42 -17.44
C LYS A 90 6.02 -11.98 -16.98
N VAL A 91 7.02 -11.15 -17.25
CA VAL A 91 6.91 -9.70 -17.02
C VAL A 91 7.01 -8.96 -18.33
N GLU A 92 5.95 -8.21 -18.65
CA GLU A 92 5.85 -7.38 -19.84
C GLU A 92 5.93 -5.91 -19.45
N VAL A 93 6.78 -5.14 -20.14
CA VAL A 93 6.88 -3.68 -19.98
C VAL A 93 6.70 -3.04 -21.34
N SER A 94 5.69 -2.18 -21.48
CA SER A 94 5.39 -1.47 -22.74
C SER A 94 5.30 -2.39 -23.98
N GLY A 95 4.72 -3.58 -23.81
CA GLY A 95 4.51 -4.56 -24.89
C GLY A 95 5.66 -5.56 -25.09
N GLU A 96 6.80 -5.38 -24.44
CA GLU A 96 7.95 -6.28 -24.54
C GLU A 96 8.06 -7.22 -23.32
N GLU A 97 8.14 -8.52 -23.56
CA GLU A 97 8.42 -9.52 -22.52
C GLU A 97 9.91 -9.49 -22.19
N ILE A 98 10.24 -9.28 -20.92
CA ILE A 98 11.62 -9.16 -20.47
C ILE A 98 11.91 -10.09 -19.30
N PRO A 99 13.08 -10.75 -19.28
CA PRO A 99 13.50 -11.53 -18.13
C PRO A 99 13.61 -10.60 -16.93
N TYR A 100 13.03 -11.01 -15.80
CA TYR A 100 13.05 -10.22 -14.58
C TYR A 100 13.56 -11.02 -13.40
N ASP A 101 14.39 -10.37 -12.59
CA ASP A 101 15.00 -10.96 -11.42
C ASP A 101 14.21 -10.56 -10.17
N THR A 102 13.45 -11.51 -9.62
CA THR A 102 12.66 -11.33 -8.40
C THR A 102 13.48 -11.49 -7.12
N SER A 103 14.81 -11.66 -7.20
CA SER A 103 15.67 -11.95 -6.04
C SER A 103 15.74 -10.84 -4.97
N HIS A 104 15.24 -9.64 -5.28
CA HIS A 104 15.10 -8.53 -4.35
C HIS A 104 13.85 -8.65 -3.46
N ILE A 105 12.95 -9.62 -3.69
CA ILE A 105 11.75 -9.85 -2.87
C ILE A 105 12.07 -10.86 -1.76
N TYR A 106 11.73 -10.49 -0.53
CA TYR A 106 12.05 -11.23 0.69
C TYR A 106 10.81 -11.45 1.55
N THR A 107 10.71 -12.63 2.15
CA THR A 107 9.77 -12.98 3.21
C THR A 107 10.54 -13.52 4.41
N GLY A 108 10.01 -13.36 5.61
CA GLY A 108 10.68 -13.85 6.81
C GLY A 108 9.89 -13.58 8.08
N GLU A 109 10.62 -13.57 9.18
CA GLU A 109 10.09 -13.35 10.53
C GLU A 109 11.01 -12.44 11.34
N ILE A 110 10.50 -11.94 12.48
CA ILE A 110 11.35 -11.33 13.49
C ILE A 110 12.07 -12.47 14.20
N TYR A 111 13.40 -12.46 14.16
CA TYR A 111 14.22 -13.55 14.67
C TYR A 111 13.94 -13.83 16.15
N GLY A 112 13.45 -15.04 16.43
CA GLY A 112 13.10 -15.48 17.78
C GLY A 112 11.67 -15.20 18.22
N GLU A 113 10.82 -14.58 17.39
CA GLU A 113 9.40 -14.34 17.66
C GLU A 113 8.47 -15.17 16.75
N LYS A 114 7.75 -16.12 17.35
CA LYS A 114 6.84 -17.01 16.62
C LYS A 114 5.60 -16.29 16.12
N GLY A 115 5.14 -16.63 14.91
CA GLY A 115 3.90 -16.07 14.35
C GLY A 115 4.01 -14.61 13.91
N THR A 116 5.24 -14.11 13.80
CA THR A 116 5.54 -12.84 13.13
C THR A 116 5.72 -13.08 11.64
N LEU A 117 5.50 -12.05 10.83
CA LEU A 117 5.68 -12.11 9.38
C LEU A 117 6.28 -10.79 8.91
N THR A 118 7.39 -10.84 8.22
CA THR A 118 7.89 -9.69 7.45
C THR A 118 7.93 -10.03 5.99
N HIS A 119 7.57 -9.05 5.16
CA HIS A 119 7.62 -9.18 3.72
C HIS A 119 8.00 -7.83 3.12
N GLY A 120 8.91 -7.85 2.15
CA GLY A 120 9.37 -6.63 1.52
C GLY A 120 10.35 -6.85 0.39
N SER A 121 10.86 -5.73 -0.10
CA SER A 121 11.81 -5.63 -1.18
C SER A 121 13.09 -4.96 -0.70
N ILE A 122 14.24 -5.38 -1.22
CA ILE A 122 15.53 -4.74 -0.98
C ILE A 122 16.11 -4.25 -2.30
N VAL A 123 16.10 -2.93 -2.49
CA VAL A 123 16.67 -2.26 -3.67
C VAL A 123 17.68 -1.24 -3.18
N ASP A 124 18.89 -1.26 -3.76
CA ASP A 124 20.01 -0.37 -3.36
C ASP A 124 20.28 -0.35 -1.85
N GLY A 125 20.10 -1.52 -1.21
CA GLY A 125 20.32 -1.64 0.23
C GLY A 125 19.25 -0.98 1.09
N LYS A 126 18.13 -0.55 0.52
CA LYS A 126 16.96 -0.04 1.25
C LYS A 126 15.86 -1.11 1.26
N PHE A 127 15.41 -1.46 2.45
CA PHE A 127 14.23 -2.28 2.68
C PHE A 127 12.96 -1.43 2.61
N GLU A 128 11.99 -1.91 1.83
CA GLU A 128 10.63 -1.40 1.74
C GLU A 128 9.65 -2.57 1.94
N GLY A 129 8.68 -2.46 2.84
CA GLY A 129 7.77 -3.56 3.13
C GLY A 129 7.01 -3.40 4.43
N PHE A 130 6.46 -4.49 4.94
CA PHE A 130 5.76 -4.53 6.22
C PHE A 130 6.32 -5.57 7.18
N ILE A 131 6.12 -5.34 8.46
CA ILE A 131 6.57 -6.18 9.57
C ILE A 131 5.38 -6.37 10.52
N LYS A 132 4.76 -7.54 10.46
CA LYS A 132 3.67 -7.96 11.34
C LYS A 132 4.25 -8.57 12.60
N SER A 133 3.97 -7.95 13.74
CA SER A 133 4.36 -8.41 15.06
C SER A 133 3.14 -8.68 15.95
N HIS A 134 3.37 -9.14 17.19
CA HIS A 134 2.29 -9.30 18.18
C HIS A 134 1.64 -7.98 18.63
N GLN A 135 2.34 -6.86 18.48
CA GLN A 135 1.85 -5.53 18.88
C GLN A 135 1.16 -4.79 17.74
N GLY A 136 1.13 -5.39 16.54
CA GLY A 136 0.59 -4.78 15.33
C GLY A 136 1.60 -4.80 14.19
N THR A 137 1.24 -4.11 13.12
CA THR A 137 1.97 -4.06 11.85
C THR A 137 2.72 -2.75 11.69
N TYR A 138 3.99 -2.83 11.33
CA TYR A 138 4.83 -1.69 10.98
C TYR A 138 5.02 -1.65 9.47
N TYR A 139 5.05 -0.47 8.88
CA TYR A 139 5.29 -0.24 7.46
C TYR A 139 6.58 0.55 7.29
N VAL A 140 7.45 0.10 6.39
CA VAL A 140 8.71 0.75 6.03
C VAL A 140 8.62 1.18 4.57
N GLU A 141 8.76 2.48 4.31
CA GLU A 141 8.68 3.05 2.96
C GLU A 141 9.84 3.99 2.68
N PRO A 142 10.21 4.23 1.41
CA PRO A 142 11.24 5.21 1.07
C PRO A 142 10.79 6.63 1.48
N SER A 143 11.66 7.36 2.16
CA SER A 143 11.37 8.74 2.60
C SER A 143 11.08 9.67 1.41
N GLU A 144 11.75 9.43 0.28
CA GLU A 144 11.56 10.13 -1.00
C GLU A 144 10.15 9.97 -1.59
N ARG A 145 9.31 9.03 -1.11
CA ARG A 145 7.90 8.97 -1.52
C ARG A 145 7.10 10.17 -1.00
N TYR A 146 7.48 10.68 0.17
CA TYR A 146 6.74 11.71 0.91
C TYR A 146 7.49 13.04 1.00
N LEU A 147 8.82 12.99 1.01
CA LEU A 147 9.68 14.11 1.40
C LEU A 147 10.63 14.55 0.25
N LYS A 148 10.20 14.43 -1.01
CA LYS A 148 11.03 14.71 -2.22
C LYS A 148 11.77 16.04 -2.20
N ASP A 149 11.14 17.07 -1.65
CA ASP A 149 11.68 18.44 -1.61
C ASP A 149 12.43 18.76 -0.31
N GLN A 150 12.67 17.77 0.54
CA GLN A 150 13.29 17.94 1.86
C GLN A 150 14.58 17.13 1.96
N ASN A 151 15.67 17.79 2.34
CA ASN A 151 16.93 17.10 2.62
C ASN A 151 16.85 16.50 4.03
N VAL A 152 16.59 15.19 4.10
CA VAL A 152 16.37 14.46 5.34
C VAL A 152 17.53 13.50 5.63
N PRO A 153 17.94 13.33 6.91
CA PRO A 153 19.12 12.52 7.26
C PRO A 153 18.88 11.00 7.23
N TYR A 154 17.70 10.53 6.83
CA TYR A 154 17.32 9.13 6.76
C TYR A 154 16.79 8.77 5.38
N HIS A 155 17.03 7.52 4.96
CA HIS A 155 16.60 7.05 3.65
C HIS A 155 15.18 6.49 3.66
N SER A 156 14.69 5.96 4.79
CA SER A 156 13.38 5.33 4.92
C SER A 156 12.57 5.96 6.05
N VAL A 157 11.25 5.78 6.01
CA VAL A 157 10.32 6.09 7.09
C VAL A 157 9.68 4.81 7.59
N ILE A 158 9.42 4.72 8.89
CA ILE A 158 8.72 3.60 9.52
C ILE A 158 7.60 4.10 10.40
N TYR A 159 6.40 3.54 10.27
CA TYR A 159 5.25 3.93 11.07
C TYR A 159 4.42 2.72 11.49
N HIS A 160 3.74 2.82 12.63
CA HIS A 160 2.88 1.77 13.13
C HIS A 160 1.48 1.90 12.54
N GLU A 161 0.76 0.79 12.46
CA GLU A 161 -0.59 0.74 11.90
C GLU A 161 -1.63 1.57 12.67
N ASP A 162 -1.35 1.92 13.93
CA ASP A 162 -2.18 2.79 14.78
C ASP A 162 -1.95 4.28 14.51
N ASP A 163 -0.83 4.64 13.87
CA ASP A 163 -0.53 6.01 13.46
C ASP A 163 -1.25 6.39 12.15
N ILE A 164 -1.93 5.42 11.53
CA ILE A 164 -2.74 5.60 10.33
C ILE A 164 -4.15 6.01 10.74
N ASP A 165 -4.52 7.24 10.40
CA ASP A 165 -5.86 7.79 10.57
C ASP A 165 -6.47 8.12 9.22
N TYR A 166 -7.58 7.48 8.88
CA TYR A 166 -8.33 7.80 7.67
C TYR A 166 -9.41 8.85 8.00
N PRO A 167 -9.22 10.14 7.67
CA PRO A 167 -10.02 11.24 8.21
C PRO A 167 -11.44 11.34 7.62
N HIS A 168 -11.73 10.56 6.59
CA HIS A 168 -13.10 10.41 6.09
C HIS A 168 -13.88 9.60 7.13
N LYS A 169 -14.36 10.30 8.18
CA LYS A 169 -15.30 9.75 9.15
C LYS A 169 -16.43 9.08 8.38
N TYR A 170 -16.56 7.78 8.62
CA TYR A 170 -17.59 6.89 8.10
C TYR A 170 -18.90 7.63 7.81
N GLY A 171 -19.12 7.90 6.53
CA GLY A 171 -20.30 8.53 5.96
C GLY A 171 -20.71 7.76 4.71
N ALA A 172 -21.90 8.04 4.19
CA ALA A 172 -22.54 7.28 3.11
C ALA A 172 -21.83 7.34 1.74
N GLU A 173 -20.67 7.99 1.62
CA GLU A 173 -20.13 8.49 0.35
C GLU A 173 -18.70 8.02 0.01
N GLY A 174 -18.16 6.95 0.61
CA GLY A 174 -16.82 6.47 0.22
C GLY A 174 -16.47 5.03 0.60
N GLY A 175 -15.81 4.33 -0.33
CA GLY A 175 -15.26 2.99 -0.16
C GLY A 175 -15.55 2.05 -1.33
N CYS A 176 -16.84 1.85 -1.63
CA CYS A 176 -17.33 0.96 -2.68
C CYS A 176 -18.22 1.73 -3.66
N ALA A 177 -18.37 1.22 -4.89
CA ALA A 177 -19.25 1.83 -5.88
C ALA A 177 -20.72 1.87 -5.42
N ASP A 178 -21.51 2.80 -5.98
CA ASP A 178 -22.93 2.93 -5.63
C ASP A 178 -23.73 1.64 -5.89
N HIS A 179 -24.78 1.38 -5.09
CA HIS A 179 -25.61 0.17 -5.22
C HIS A 179 -26.23 0.02 -6.63
N SER A 180 -26.50 1.13 -7.33
CA SER A 180 -26.98 1.09 -8.72
C SER A 180 -25.94 0.53 -9.70
N VAL A 181 -24.65 0.68 -9.42
CA VAL A 181 -23.55 0.07 -10.19
C VAL A 181 -23.61 -1.45 -10.05
N PHE A 182 -23.70 -1.94 -8.81
CA PHE A 182 -23.78 -3.37 -8.52
C PHE A 182 -25.01 -4.04 -9.15
N GLU A 183 -26.18 -3.39 -9.12
CA GLU A 183 -27.38 -3.91 -9.78
C GLU A 183 -27.24 -3.97 -11.31
N ARG A 184 -26.59 -2.98 -11.92
CA ARG A 184 -26.28 -3.01 -13.36
C ARG A 184 -25.31 -4.14 -13.69
N MET A 185 -24.25 -4.31 -12.89
CA MET A 185 -23.29 -5.40 -13.03
C MET A 185 -23.97 -6.77 -12.90
N LYS A 186 -24.81 -6.97 -11.89
CA LYS A 186 -25.56 -8.22 -11.68
C LYS A 186 -26.44 -8.59 -12.88
N LYS A 187 -27.16 -7.61 -13.44
CA LYS A 187 -27.95 -7.81 -14.67
C LYS A 187 -27.07 -8.20 -15.85
N TYR A 188 -25.90 -7.58 -15.98
CA TYR A 188 -24.95 -7.89 -17.04
C TYR A 188 -24.37 -9.31 -16.90
N GLN A 189 -24.01 -9.74 -15.69
CA GLN A 189 -23.50 -11.08 -15.39
C GLN A 189 -24.49 -12.20 -15.74
N ALA A 190 -25.80 -11.91 -15.63
CA ALA A 190 -26.88 -12.82 -16.02
C ALA A 190 -27.16 -12.83 -17.53
N SER A 191 -26.52 -11.95 -18.31
CA SER A 191 -26.77 -11.76 -19.74
C SER A 191 -25.84 -12.55 -20.66
N ALA A 192 -25.06 -13.47 -20.10
CA ALA A 192 -24.15 -14.32 -20.87
C ALA A 192 -24.93 -15.10 -21.94
N VAL A 193 -24.44 -15.05 -23.18
CA VAL A 193 -25.03 -15.82 -24.26
C VAL A 193 -24.56 -17.26 -24.11
N GLU A 194 -25.49 -18.19 -23.85
CA GLU A 194 -25.19 -19.62 -23.90
C GLU A 194 -24.85 -20.02 -25.33
N GLU A 195 -23.58 -20.32 -25.61
CA GLU A 195 -23.24 -21.04 -26.83
C GLU A 195 -23.71 -22.49 -26.70
N PRO A 196 -24.34 -23.08 -27.73
CA PRO A 196 -24.71 -24.49 -27.70
C PRO A 196 -23.45 -25.35 -27.72
N THR A 197 -22.96 -25.75 -26.55
CA THR A 197 -21.90 -26.76 -26.44
C THR A 197 -22.41 -28.09 -27.00
N GLN A 198 -21.92 -28.49 -28.16
CA GLN A 198 -21.95 -29.89 -28.58
C GLN A 198 -21.12 -30.72 -27.61
N VAL A 199 -21.78 -31.32 -26.62
CA VAL A 199 -21.16 -32.31 -25.74
C VAL A 199 -20.89 -33.56 -26.58
N LYS A 200 -19.65 -33.74 -27.06
CA LYS A 200 -19.16 -35.07 -27.43
C LYS A 200 -19.01 -35.87 -26.14
N MET A 201 -20.02 -36.68 -25.80
CA MET A 201 -19.90 -37.73 -24.80
C MET A 201 -18.84 -38.73 -25.28
N ALA A 202 -17.63 -38.64 -24.74
CA ALA A 202 -16.67 -39.73 -24.80
C ALA A 202 -17.12 -40.78 -23.77
N ASP A 203 -17.86 -41.78 -24.25
CA ASP A 203 -18.29 -42.93 -23.47
C ASP A 203 -17.07 -43.86 -23.28
N GLY A 204 -16.33 -43.66 -22.19
CA GLY A 204 -15.23 -44.51 -21.75
C GLY A 204 -15.59 -45.14 -20.40
N PRO A 205 -15.26 -46.43 -20.17
CA PRO A 205 -15.77 -47.15 -19.01
C PRO A 205 -15.26 -46.54 -17.70
N VAL A 206 -16.19 -46.25 -16.80
CA VAL A 206 -15.94 -45.77 -15.43
C VAL A 206 -15.29 -46.90 -14.63
N ILE A 207 -13.95 -46.91 -14.57
CA ILE A 207 -13.20 -47.75 -13.64
C ILE A 207 -13.32 -47.12 -12.23
N LEU A 208 -14.30 -47.59 -11.46
CA LEU A 208 -14.41 -47.37 -10.02
C LEU A 208 -13.28 -48.11 -9.29
N ARG A 209 -12.07 -47.55 -9.28
CA ARG A 209 -11.04 -47.91 -8.30
C ARG A 209 -9.99 -46.79 -8.16
N LYS A 210 -10.31 -45.75 -7.38
CA LYS A 210 -9.30 -44.81 -6.88
C LYS A 210 -8.45 -45.52 -5.82
N ARG A 211 -7.25 -45.96 -6.19
CA ARG A 211 -6.19 -46.22 -5.21
C ARG A 211 -5.87 -44.89 -4.50
N ARG A 212 -5.81 -44.94 -3.18
CA ARG A 212 -5.46 -43.82 -2.28
C ARG A 212 -4.00 -43.43 -2.52
N ALA A 213 -3.77 -42.49 -3.41
CA ALA A 213 -2.72 -41.49 -3.24
C ALA A 213 -3.46 -40.18 -2.97
N ALA A 214 -3.10 -39.48 -1.89
CA ALA A 214 -3.65 -38.14 -1.62
C ALA A 214 -3.21 -37.24 -2.79
N GLN A 215 -4.15 -36.95 -3.70
CA GLN A 215 -3.91 -35.96 -4.76
C GLN A 215 -3.60 -34.63 -4.07
N ALA A 216 -2.48 -34.00 -4.42
CA ALA A 216 -2.12 -32.71 -3.87
C ALA A 216 -3.27 -31.72 -4.07
N GLU A 217 -3.62 -31.02 -3.00
CA GLU A 217 -4.80 -30.17 -3.00
C GLU A 217 -4.57 -28.92 -3.86
N ARG A 218 -5.50 -28.62 -4.78
CA ARG A 218 -5.44 -27.44 -5.66
C ARG A 218 -6.06 -26.24 -4.99
N ASN A 219 -5.24 -25.46 -4.30
CA ASN A 219 -5.63 -24.37 -3.42
C ASN A 219 -4.98 -23.03 -3.79
N THR A 220 -4.27 -22.95 -4.92
CA THR A 220 -3.62 -21.71 -5.36
C THR A 220 -4.28 -21.07 -6.59
N CYS A 221 -4.66 -19.80 -6.44
CA CYS A 221 -5.22 -18.96 -7.49
C CYS A 221 -4.10 -18.19 -8.22
N GLN A 222 -3.93 -18.46 -9.52
CA GLN A 222 -2.94 -17.76 -10.36
C GLN A 222 -3.46 -16.39 -10.79
N LEU A 223 -2.69 -15.34 -10.53
CA LEU A 223 -3.04 -13.95 -10.80
C LEU A 223 -2.32 -13.42 -12.06
N PHE A 224 -3.05 -12.65 -12.87
CA PHE A 224 -2.49 -11.70 -13.81
C PHE A 224 -2.63 -10.28 -13.23
N ILE A 225 -1.52 -9.56 -13.08
CA ILE A 225 -1.54 -8.20 -12.52
C ILE A 225 -1.01 -7.22 -13.55
N GLN A 226 -1.83 -6.24 -13.91
CA GLN A 226 -1.48 -5.13 -14.77
C GLN A 226 -1.38 -3.84 -13.95
N THR A 227 -0.46 -2.95 -14.31
CA THR A 227 -0.37 -1.59 -13.76
C THR A 227 -0.45 -0.58 -14.89
N ASP A 228 -1.19 0.50 -14.68
CA ASP A 228 -1.28 1.58 -15.67
C ASP A 228 -0.18 2.63 -15.48
N HIS A 229 -0.08 3.54 -16.45
CA HIS A 229 0.96 4.57 -16.49
C HIS A 229 0.96 5.51 -15.28
N LEU A 230 -0.20 5.69 -14.61
CA LEU A 230 -0.31 6.51 -13.41
C LEU A 230 0.32 5.79 -12.21
N PHE A 231 0.05 4.49 -12.07
CA PHE A 231 0.68 3.66 -11.04
C PHE A 231 2.21 3.64 -11.20
N GLN A 232 2.72 3.40 -12.41
CA GLN A 232 4.16 3.43 -12.68
C GLN A 232 4.77 4.81 -12.39
N LYS A 233 4.08 5.89 -12.77
CA LYS A 233 4.54 7.26 -12.51
C LYS A 233 4.67 7.55 -11.01
N HIS A 234 3.76 7.01 -10.20
CA HIS A 234 3.76 7.22 -8.75
C HIS A 234 4.99 6.59 -8.10
N TYR A 235 5.21 5.29 -8.33
CA TYR A 235 6.29 4.53 -7.69
C TYR A 235 7.65 4.70 -8.39
N GLY A 236 7.65 5.25 -9.61
CA GLY A 236 8.85 5.62 -10.33
C GLY A 236 9.52 4.44 -11.02
N SER A 237 10.25 3.62 -10.26
CA SER A 237 10.98 2.47 -10.81
C SER A 237 10.09 1.24 -10.99
N ARG A 238 10.50 0.35 -11.89
CA ARG A 238 9.83 -0.94 -12.11
C ARG A 238 9.91 -1.82 -10.88
N GLU A 239 11.07 -1.80 -10.21
CA GLU A 239 11.36 -2.56 -9.01
C GLU A 239 10.41 -2.16 -7.88
N ALA A 240 10.16 -0.85 -7.72
CA ALA A 240 9.20 -0.34 -6.75
C ALA A 240 7.76 -0.80 -7.09
N VAL A 241 7.36 -0.78 -8.36
CA VAL A 241 6.04 -1.29 -8.77
C VAL A 241 5.89 -2.78 -8.45
N ILE A 242 6.91 -3.59 -8.76
CA ILE A 242 6.85 -5.03 -8.47
C ILE A 242 6.89 -5.32 -6.97
N ALA A 243 7.64 -4.52 -6.19
CA ALA A 243 7.61 -4.59 -4.73
C ALA A 243 6.20 -4.30 -4.18
N GLN A 244 5.51 -3.31 -4.74
CA GLN A 244 4.14 -3.00 -4.35
C GLN A 244 3.16 -4.11 -4.70
N ILE A 245 3.23 -4.64 -5.93
CA ILE A 245 2.44 -5.82 -6.32
C ILE A 245 2.71 -6.99 -5.36
N SER A 246 3.97 -7.25 -5.07
CA SER A 246 4.39 -8.32 -4.18
C SER A 246 3.83 -8.15 -2.77
N SER A 247 3.90 -6.94 -2.21
CA SER A 247 3.33 -6.61 -0.90
C SER A 247 1.81 -6.87 -0.85
N HIS A 248 1.08 -6.43 -1.88
CA HIS A 248 -0.37 -6.63 -1.96
C HIS A 248 -0.74 -8.11 -2.02
N VAL A 249 -0.06 -8.90 -2.87
CA VAL A 249 -0.33 -10.33 -3.01
C VAL A 249 0.01 -11.08 -1.73
N LYS A 250 1.13 -10.76 -1.06
CA LYS A 250 1.49 -11.40 0.22
C LYS A 250 0.48 -11.06 1.32
N ALA A 251 0.00 -9.83 1.36
CA ALA A 251 -0.98 -9.41 2.35
C ALA A 251 -2.30 -10.18 2.22
N ILE A 252 -2.84 -10.31 0.99
CA ILE A 252 -4.06 -11.10 0.76
C ILE A 252 -3.81 -12.61 0.97
N ASP A 253 -2.65 -13.12 0.58
CA ASP A 253 -2.26 -14.52 0.78
C ASP A 253 -2.27 -14.87 2.27
N SER A 254 -1.71 -14.00 3.13
CA SER A 254 -1.77 -14.18 4.59
C SER A 254 -3.20 -14.20 5.13
N ILE A 255 -4.09 -13.31 4.64
CA ILE A 255 -5.49 -13.25 5.07
C ILE A 255 -6.23 -14.55 4.69
N TYR A 256 -6.13 -14.96 3.43
CA TYR A 256 -6.87 -16.12 2.91
C TYR A 256 -6.32 -17.46 3.43
N GLN A 257 -5.01 -17.61 3.60
CA GLN A 257 -4.43 -18.82 4.20
C GLN A 257 -4.86 -19.00 5.65
N SER A 258 -4.98 -17.90 6.41
CA SER A 258 -5.38 -17.93 7.82
C SER A 258 -6.89 -18.16 8.04
N THR A 259 -7.69 -18.17 6.97
CA THR A 259 -9.15 -18.32 7.04
C THR A 259 -9.58 -19.76 6.76
N ASP A 260 -10.46 -20.31 7.60
CA ASP A 260 -11.06 -21.63 7.41
C ASP A 260 -12.40 -21.51 6.65
N PHE A 261 -12.38 -21.80 5.35
CA PHE A 261 -13.57 -21.79 4.50
C PHE A 261 -14.31 -23.12 4.59
N LYS A 262 -14.89 -23.38 5.77
CA LYS A 262 -15.70 -24.59 6.07
C LYS A 262 -14.97 -25.91 5.76
N GLY A 263 -13.68 -25.99 6.10
CA GLY A 263 -12.83 -27.15 5.87
C GLY A 263 -11.87 -27.00 4.70
N ILE A 264 -12.08 -26.00 3.83
CA ILE A 264 -11.11 -25.62 2.80
C ILE A 264 -10.13 -24.62 3.41
N ARG A 265 -8.88 -25.03 3.57
CA ARG A 265 -7.82 -24.26 4.22
C ARG A 265 -6.67 -23.96 3.25
N ASN A 266 -5.77 -23.07 3.66
CA ASN A 266 -4.54 -22.74 2.93
C ASN A 266 -4.82 -22.22 1.51
N ILE A 267 -5.88 -21.44 1.30
CA ILE A 267 -6.09 -20.78 0.01
C ILE A 267 -4.97 -19.76 -0.20
N SER A 268 -4.24 -19.90 -1.31
CA SER A 268 -3.05 -19.11 -1.60
C SER A 268 -3.15 -18.41 -2.97
N PHE A 269 -2.31 -17.40 -3.18
CA PHE A 269 -2.20 -16.66 -4.43
C PHE A 269 -0.78 -16.67 -4.96
N MET A 270 -0.64 -16.76 -6.28
CA MET A 270 0.64 -16.62 -6.96
C MET A 270 0.49 -15.77 -8.23
N VAL A 271 1.47 -14.94 -8.53
CA VAL A 271 1.47 -14.12 -9.74
C VAL A 271 2.10 -14.89 -10.89
N LYS A 272 1.35 -15.07 -11.98
CA LYS A 272 1.79 -15.79 -13.19
C LYS A 272 2.27 -14.83 -14.28
N ARG A 273 1.64 -13.66 -14.39
CA ARG A 273 2.05 -12.62 -15.34
C ARG A 273 1.91 -11.25 -14.73
N ILE A 274 2.85 -10.36 -15.06
CA ILE A 274 2.83 -8.95 -14.71
C ILE A 274 2.92 -8.14 -16.01
N LYS A 275 2.05 -7.14 -16.18
CA LYS A 275 2.14 -6.16 -17.26
C LYS A 275 2.25 -4.75 -16.69
N ILE A 276 3.33 -4.04 -17.02
CA ILE A 276 3.58 -2.68 -16.54
C ILE A 276 3.52 -1.73 -17.71
N ASN A 277 2.51 -0.85 -17.70
CA ASN A 277 2.44 0.24 -18.65
C ASN A 277 3.22 1.44 -18.08
N THR A 278 4.17 1.94 -18.84
CA THR A 278 4.99 3.10 -18.50
C THR A 278 4.33 4.41 -18.97
N THR A 279 4.97 5.53 -18.66
CA THR A 279 4.51 6.85 -19.13
C THR A 279 4.58 7.01 -20.65
N GLU A 280 5.34 6.17 -21.35
CA GLU A 280 5.43 6.18 -22.81
C GLU A 280 4.18 5.58 -23.46
N ASP A 281 3.56 4.59 -22.81
CA ASP A 281 2.34 3.91 -23.27
C ASP A 281 1.10 4.82 -23.31
N VAL A 282 1.19 6.04 -22.77
CA VAL A 282 0.16 7.07 -22.93
C VAL A 282 0.04 7.52 -24.39
N LYS A 283 1.16 7.48 -25.12
CA LYS A 283 1.20 7.90 -26.53
C LYS A 283 0.67 6.84 -27.48
N ASP A 284 0.60 5.58 -27.04
CA ASP A 284 0.10 4.48 -27.85
C ASP A 284 -1.43 4.61 -28.03
N PRO A 285 -1.93 4.84 -29.27
CA PRO A 285 -3.36 4.90 -29.53
C PRO A 285 -4.09 3.58 -29.24
N SER A 286 -3.37 2.45 -29.25
CA SER A 286 -3.91 1.12 -28.99
C SER A 286 -4.18 0.86 -27.50
N ASN A 287 -3.51 1.61 -26.61
CA ASN A 287 -3.67 1.49 -25.17
C ASN A 287 -4.98 2.17 -24.72
N PRO A 288 -6.01 1.42 -24.28
CA PRO A 288 -7.27 2.01 -23.87
C PRO A 288 -7.18 2.72 -22.51
N PHE A 289 -6.14 2.43 -21.71
CA PHE A 289 -5.91 3.01 -20.38
C PHE A 289 -5.17 4.36 -20.42
N ARG A 290 -4.90 4.91 -21.61
CA ARG A 290 -4.09 6.13 -21.79
C ARG A 290 -4.78 7.43 -21.32
N PHE A 291 -6.10 7.45 -21.22
CA PHE A 291 -6.84 8.66 -20.85
C PHE A 291 -6.77 8.92 -19.34
N GLY A 292 -6.60 10.18 -18.92
CA GLY A 292 -6.49 10.55 -17.51
C GLY A 292 -7.82 10.48 -16.74
N ASN A 293 -8.95 10.53 -17.42
CA ASN A 293 -10.30 10.64 -16.85
C ASN A 293 -11.19 9.47 -17.28
N ILE A 294 -10.84 8.25 -16.85
CA ILE A 294 -11.65 7.05 -17.09
C ILE A 294 -12.45 6.76 -15.82
N GLY A 295 -13.79 6.70 -15.95
CA GLY A 295 -14.66 6.33 -14.82
C GLY A 295 -14.48 4.88 -14.39
N VAL A 296 -14.82 4.58 -13.14
CA VAL A 296 -14.52 3.28 -12.49
C VAL A 296 -15.11 2.08 -13.23
N GLU A 297 -16.37 2.15 -13.68
CA GLU A 297 -16.99 1.03 -14.42
C GLU A 297 -16.33 0.83 -15.77
N LYS A 298 -15.97 1.92 -16.46
CA LYS A 298 -15.29 1.83 -17.76
C LYS A 298 -13.89 1.26 -17.58
N PHE A 299 -13.18 1.63 -16.52
CA PHE A 299 -11.86 1.11 -16.22
C PHE A 299 -11.88 -0.41 -15.97
N LEU A 300 -12.87 -0.91 -15.20
CA LEU A 300 -13.09 -2.35 -15.05
C LEU A 300 -13.48 -3.01 -16.38
N GLU A 301 -14.39 -2.41 -17.15
CA GLU A 301 -14.81 -2.94 -18.46
C GLU A 301 -13.60 -3.12 -19.40
N LEU A 302 -12.67 -2.17 -19.45
CA LEU A 302 -11.45 -2.25 -20.26
C LEU A 302 -10.54 -3.41 -19.83
N ASN A 303 -10.48 -3.74 -18.54
CA ASN A 303 -9.82 -4.94 -18.06
C ASN A 303 -10.59 -6.19 -18.53
N SER A 304 -11.91 -6.20 -18.40
CA SER A 304 -12.77 -7.32 -18.79
C SER A 304 -12.80 -7.59 -20.30
N GLU A 305 -12.52 -6.61 -21.17
CA GLU A 305 -12.48 -6.80 -22.63
C GLU A 305 -11.25 -7.60 -23.12
N GLN A 306 -10.28 -7.86 -22.24
CA GLN A 306 -9.14 -8.73 -22.53
C GLN A 306 -9.47 -10.20 -22.25
N ASN A 307 -8.74 -11.14 -22.88
CA ASN A 307 -8.88 -12.56 -22.58
C ASN A 307 -7.99 -12.96 -21.39
N HIS A 308 -8.63 -13.44 -20.32
CA HIS A 308 -7.96 -13.87 -19.08
C HIS A 308 -8.17 -15.36 -18.75
N ASP A 309 -8.40 -16.20 -19.75
CA ASP A 309 -8.73 -17.63 -19.57
C ASP A 309 -7.64 -18.44 -18.85
N ASP A 310 -6.37 -18.01 -18.97
CA ASP A 310 -5.19 -18.68 -18.41
C ASP A 310 -4.94 -18.40 -16.92
N TYR A 311 -5.75 -17.53 -16.33
CA TYR A 311 -5.60 -17.05 -14.96
C TYR A 311 -6.86 -17.31 -14.15
N CYS A 312 -6.67 -17.47 -12.84
CA CYS A 312 -7.78 -17.54 -11.90
C CYS A 312 -8.47 -16.17 -11.78
N LEU A 313 -7.68 -15.10 -11.65
CA LEU A 313 -8.13 -13.70 -11.63
C LEU A 313 -7.15 -12.78 -12.35
N ALA A 314 -7.66 -11.67 -12.89
CA ALA A 314 -6.88 -10.62 -13.53
C ALA A 314 -7.21 -9.23 -12.97
N TYR A 315 -6.21 -8.51 -12.49
CA TYR A 315 -6.37 -7.21 -11.83
C TYR A 315 -5.58 -6.09 -12.50
N VAL A 316 -6.14 -4.89 -12.49
CA VAL A 316 -5.42 -3.65 -12.88
C VAL A 316 -5.28 -2.74 -11.66
N PHE A 317 -4.04 -2.34 -11.36
CA PHE A 317 -3.71 -1.38 -10.31
C PHE A 317 -3.48 -0.01 -10.93
N THR A 318 -4.01 1.05 -10.30
CA THR A 318 -3.93 2.41 -10.81
C THR A 318 -3.78 3.46 -9.69
N ASP A 319 -3.28 4.64 -10.03
CA ASP A 319 -3.22 5.82 -9.14
C ASP A 319 -4.23 6.87 -9.64
N ARG A 320 -5.51 6.48 -9.68
CA ARG A 320 -6.63 7.30 -10.17
C ARG A 320 -7.56 7.61 -9.03
N ASP A 321 -7.84 8.89 -8.86
CA ASP A 321 -8.91 9.32 -7.98
C ASP A 321 -10.26 9.11 -8.66
N PHE A 322 -10.94 8.01 -8.33
CA PHE A 322 -12.28 7.73 -8.84
C PHE A 322 -13.33 8.56 -8.11
N ASP A 323 -14.43 8.86 -8.81
CA ASP A 323 -15.58 9.56 -8.23
C ASP A 323 -16.18 8.77 -7.05
N ASP A 324 -16.86 9.48 -6.15
CA ASP A 324 -17.54 8.93 -4.97
C ASP A 324 -16.63 8.12 -4.02
N GLY A 325 -15.32 8.39 -4.06
CA GLY A 325 -14.33 7.80 -3.16
C GLY A 325 -14.19 6.30 -3.30
N VAL A 326 -14.46 5.76 -4.49
CA VAL A 326 -14.35 4.33 -4.81
C VAL A 326 -12.88 3.90 -4.87
N LEU A 327 -12.50 2.90 -4.06
CA LEU A 327 -11.12 2.39 -4.02
C LEU A 327 -10.89 1.16 -4.91
N GLY A 328 -11.96 0.49 -5.33
CA GLY A 328 -11.89 -0.72 -6.14
C GLY A 328 -13.24 -1.10 -6.72
N LEU A 329 -13.20 -2.01 -7.71
CA LEU A 329 -14.40 -2.61 -8.28
C LEU A 329 -14.08 -4.00 -8.85
N ALA A 330 -14.95 -4.98 -8.58
CA ALA A 330 -14.78 -6.34 -9.06
C ALA A 330 -16.12 -6.99 -9.42
N TRP A 331 -16.07 -7.98 -10.32
CA TRP A 331 -17.22 -8.83 -10.62
C TRP A 331 -17.46 -9.85 -9.51
N VAL A 332 -18.70 -9.96 -9.05
CA VAL A 332 -19.04 -10.83 -7.92
C VAL A 332 -19.20 -12.28 -8.38
N GLY A 333 -18.48 -13.21 -7.76
CA GLY A 333 -18.60 -14.64 -8.03
C GLY A 333 -19.92 -15.22 -7.55
N ALA A 334 -20.39 -16.28 -8.22
CA ALA A 334 -21.53 -17.07 -7.79
C ALA A 334 -21.22 -18.57 -7.96
N PRO A 335 -21.78 -19.47 -7.12
CA PRO A 335 -21.52 -20.90 -7.25
C PRO A 335 -22.11 -21.48 -8.55
N THR A 336 -23.29 -21.00 -8.96
CA THR A 336 -23.99 -21.34 -10.21
C THR A 336 -24.89 -20.18 -10.66
N GLY A 337 -25.34 -20.20 -11.92
CA GLY A 337 -26.42 -19.33 -12.42
C GLY A 337 -26.06 -17.87 -12.70
N SER A 338 -24.83 -17.44 -12.41
CA SER A 338 -24.32 -16.11 -12.77
C SER A 338 -22.86 -16.21 -13.21
N SER A 339 -22.49 -15.47 -14.26
CA SER A 339 -21.10 -15.42 -14.75
C SER A 339 -20.29 -14.41 -13.94
N GLY A 340 -19.03 -14.69 -13.67
CA GLY A 340 -18.12 -13.76 -12.98
C GLY A 340 -17.42 -14.38 -11.77
N GLY A 341 -16.44 -13.63 -11.27
CA GLY A 341 -15.58 -14.07 -10.18
C GLY A 341 -14.50 -15.07 -10.63
N ILE A 342 -13.97 -15.83 -9.67
CA ILE A 342 -12.87 -16.77 -9.92
C ILE A 342 -13.17 -17.78 -11.04
N CYS A 343 -12.14 -18.12 -11.82
CA CYS A 343 -12.20 -19.14 -12.87
C CYS A 343 -13.24 -18.89 -13.97
N GLU A 344 -13.67 -17.65 -14.18
CA GLU A 344 -14.57 -17.31 -15.29
C GLU A 344 -13.82 -17.27 -16.63
N LYS A 345 -14.47 -17.77 -17.68
CA LYS A 345 -13.93 -17.80 -19.05
C LYS A 345 -14.45 -16.64 -19.89
N ASN A 346 -13.71 -16.30 -20.93
CA ASN A 346 -14.09 -15.31 -21.93
C ASN A 346 -15.35 -15.78 -22.68
N LYS A 347 -16.41 -14.97 -22.63
CA LYS A 347 -17.71 -15.26 -23.24
C LYS A 347 -18.32 -14.02 -23.84
N LYS A 348 -19.29 -14.21 -24.73
CA LYS A 348 -20.08 -13.13 -25.30
C LYS A 348 -21.25 -12.76 -24.39
N TYR A 349 -21.48 -11.46 -24.18
CA TYR A 349 -22.56 -10.94 -23.35
C TYR A 349 -23.57 -10.12 -24.17
N SER A 350 -24.61 -9.60 -23.51
CA SER A 350 -25.71 -8.84 -24.15
C SER A 350 -25.29 -7.63 -24.98
N ASP A 351 -24.13 -7.04 -24.70
CA ASP A 351 -23.56 -5.93 -25.47
C ASP A 351 -22.84 -6.38 -26.75
N GLY A 352 -22.81 -7.69 -27.02
CA GLY A 352 -22.17 -8.30 -28.17
C GLY A 352 -20.66 -8.40 -28.08
N LYS A 353 -20.04 -8.00 -26.96
CA LYS A 353 -18.60 -8.06 -26.75
C LYS A 353 -18.19 -9.36 -26.07
N TRP A 354 -16.99 -9.82 -26.39
CA TRP A 354 -16.31 -10.88 -25.66
C TRP A 354 -15.65 -10.26 -24.42
N LYS A 355 -15.98 -10.79 -23.24
CA LYS A 355 -15.39 -10.33 -21.99
C LYS A 355 -15.07 -11.48 -21.04
N SER A 356 -14.01 -11.31 -20.27
CA SER A 356 -13.61 -12.12 -19.13
C SER A 356 -14.01 -11.43 -17.82
N LEU A 357 -14.99 -12.00 -17.11
CA LEU A 357 -15.52 -11.44 -15.85
C LEU A 357 -14.83 -11.99 -14.59
N ASN A 358 -13.64 -12.58 -14.73
CA ASN A 358 -12.72 -12.92 -13.64
C ASN A 358 -11.78 -11.75 -13.32
N THR A 359 -12.33 -10.53 -13.32
CA THR A 359 -11.57 -9.28 -13.32
C THR A 359 -11.92 -8.37 -12.15
N GLY A 360 -10.93 -7.58 -11.72
CA GLY A 360 -11.09 -6.52 -10.74
C GLY A 360 -10.12 -5.37 -10.97
N ILE A 361 -10.34 -4.26 -10.29
CA ILE A 361 -9.47 -3.08 -10.31
C ILE A 361 -9.31 -2.55 -8.88
N ILE A 362 -8.15 -1.97 -8.59
CA ILE A 362 -7.92 -1.23 -7.34
C ILE A 362 -7.18 0.06 -7.63
N THR A 363 -7.41 1.08 -6.81
CA THR A 363 -6.62 2.31 -6.82
C THR A 363 -5.93 2.58 -5.49
N VAL A 364 -4.74 3.18 -5.59
CA VAL A 364 -3.96 3.67 -4.45
C VAL A 364 -4.15 5.17 -4.19
N GLN A 365 -5.16 5.82 -4.79
CA GLN A 365 -5.50 7.22 -4.56
C GLN A 365 -6.97 7.40 -4.20
N ASN A 366 -7.27 8.32 -3.29
CA ASN A 366 -8.64 8.74 -2.96
C ASN A 366 -8.67 10.18 -2.46
N TYR A 367 -9.57 11.01 -3.00
CA TYR A 367 -9.68 12.43 -2.72
C TYR A 367 -8.32 13.14 -2.78
N ALA A 368 -7.65 12.98 -3.92
CA ALA A 368 -6.32 13.48 -4.26
C ALA A 368 -5.19 13.05 -3.31
N SER A 369 -5.42 12.08 -2.43
CA SER A 369 -4.47 11.63 -1.42
C SER A 369 -4.14 10.16 -1.62
N HIS A 370 -2.85 9.80 -1.52
CA HIS A 370 -2.40 8.42 -1.65
C HIS A 370 -2.78 7.60 -0.42
N VAL A 371 -3.44 6.46 -0.62
CA VAL A 371 -3.91 5.62 0.49
C VAL A 371 -2.77 4.76 1.06
N PRO A 372 -2.65 4.64 2.40
CA PRO A 372 -1.59 3.84 2.99
C PRO A 372 -1.68 2.36 2.59
N PRO A 373 -0.55 1.62 2.55
CA PRO A 373 -0.50 0.20 2.21
C PRO A 373 -1.50 -0.65 3.01
N LYS A 374 -1.71 -0.35 4.30
CA LYS A 374 -2.71 -1.02 5.13
C LYS A 374 -4.11 -1.03 4.52
N VAL A 375 -4.59 0.16 4.14
CA VAL A 375 -5.92 0.34 3.56
C VAL A 375 -5.96 -0.30 2.18
N SER A 376 -4.92 -0.08 1.36
CA SER A 376 -4.81 -0.65 0.02
C SER A 376 -4.81 -2.19 0.02
N HIS A 377 -4.10 -2.82 0.97
CA HIS A 377 -4.11 -4.29 1.14
C HIS A 377 -5.50 -4.82 1.49
N ILE A 378 -6.23 -4.12 2.37
CA ILE A 378 -7.61 -4.50 2.74
C ILE A 378 -8.56 -4.27 1.58
N THR A 379 -8.44 -3.18 0.83
CA THR A 379 -9.19 -2.93 -0.40
C THR A 379 -8.96 -4.07 -1.40
N PHE A 380 -7.72 -4.48 -1.62
CA PHE A 380 -7.45 -5.60 -2.53
C PHE A 380 -8.08 -6.91 -2.03
N ALA A 381 -8.00 -7.19 -0.73
CA ALA A 381 -8.69 -8.34 -0.13
C ALA A 381 -10.22 -8.27 -0.30
N HIS A 382 -10.81 -7.08 -0.20
CA HIS A 382 -12.25 -6.84 -0.40
C HIS A 382 -12.68 -7.16 -1.83
N GLU A 383 -11.97 -6.61 -2.83
CA GLU A 383 -12.30 -6.87 -4.23
C GLU A 383 -12.11 -8.35 -4.59
N VAL A 384 -11.06 -8.99 -4.07
CA VAL A 384 -10.87 -10.44 -4.25
C VAL A 384 -11.97 -11.22 -3.54
N GLY A 385 -12.48 -10.74 -2.40
CA GLY A 385 -13.63 -11.30 -1.70
C GLY A 385 -14.89 -11.32 -2.55
N HIS A 386 -15.15 -10.24 -3.30
CA HIS A 386 -16.21 -10.22 -4.32
C HIS A 386 -16.01 -11.27 -5.40
N ASN A 387 -14.81 -11.38 -5.96
CA ASN A 387 -14.50 -12.41 -6.96
C ASN A 387 -14.67 -13.84 -6.44
N PHE A 388 -14.42 -14.06 -5.14
CA PHE A 388 -14.67 -15.34 -4.46
C PHE A 388 -16.14 -15.54 -4.08
N GLY A 389 -17.00 -14.56 -4.39
CA GLY A 389 -18.45 -14.64 -4.30
C GLY A 389 -19.07 -14.14 -3.01
N SER A 390 -18.31 -13.42 -2.19
CA SER A 390 -18.92 -12.71 -1.06
C SER A 390 -19.62 -11.44 -1.55
N PRO A 391 -20.91 -11.25 -1.25
CA PRO A 391 -21.51 -9.92 -1.27
C PRO A 391 -20.98 -9.09 -0.08
N HIS A 392 -21.43 -7.85 0.03
CA HIS A 392 -21.17 -7.05 1.23
C HIS A 392 -21.84 -7.65 2.47
N ASP A 393 -21.18 -7.48 3.60
CA ASP A 393 -21.70 -7.88 4.91
C ASP A 393 -22.93 -7.05 5.27
N SER A 394 -23.95 -7.72 5.79
CA SER A 394 -25.19 -7.10 6.27
C SER A 394 -25.69 -7.81 7.52
N GLY A 395 -26.43 -7.07 8.36
CA GLY A 395 -26.95 -7.57 9.63
C GLY A 395 -25.92 -7.55 10.76
N SER A 396 -26.41 -7.49 12.00
CA SER A 396 -25.60 -7.27 13.21
C SER A 396 -24.49 -8.29 13.44
N ASP A 397 -24.68 -9.52 12.97
CA ASP A 397 -23.73 -10.62 13.17
C ASP A 397 -22.50 -10.50 12.26
N CYS A 398 -22.63 -9.77 11.15
CA CYS A 398 -21.60 -9.56 10.15
C CYS A 398 -21.16 -8.09 10.03
N THR A 399 -21.83 -7.15 10.71
CA THR A 399 -21.43 -5.74 10.82
C THR A 399 -21.31 -5.27 12.28
N PRO A 400 -20.43 -5.87 13.11
CA PRO A 400 -20.35 -5.57 14.54
C PRO A 400 -19.95 -4.12 14.87
N GLY A 401 -19.31 -3.41 13.94
CA GLY A 401 -19.02 -1.96 14.04
C GLY A 401 -20.27 -1.08 14.04
N GLU A 402 -21.42 -1.59 13.59
CA GLU A 402 -22.72 -0.91 13.66
C GLU A 402 -23.52 -1.29 14.91
N SER A 403 -22.96 -2.16 15.76
CA SER A 403 -23.61 -2.60 16.99
C SER A 403 -23.80 -1.46 18.00
N LYS A 404 -24.88 -1.54 18.78
CA LYS A 404 -25.15 -0.65 19.91
C LYS A 404 -24.25 -0.93 21.11
N THR A 405 -23.65 -2.11 21.20
CA THR A 405 -22.76 -2.48 22.29
C THR A 405 -21.34 -2.00 22.02
N GLN A 406 -20.75 -1.29 22.99
CA GLN A 406 -19.44 -0.66 22.84
C GLN A 406 -18.31 -1.66 22.50
N ASP A 407 -18.28 -2.83 23.15
CA ASP A 407 -17.26 -3.87 22.91
C ASP A 407 -17.26 -4.38 21.45
N GLN A 408 -18.45 -4.62 20.87
CA GLN A 408 -18.55 -5.02 19.46
C GLN A 408 -18.15 -3.88 18.51
N LYS A 409 -18.54 -2.65 18.84
CA LYS A 409 -18.22 -1.47 18.06
C LYS A 409 -16.70 -1.20 17.99
N GLU A 410 -16.01 -1.40 19.12
CA GLU A 410 -14.55 -1.24 19.21
C GLU A 410 -13.77 -2.26 18.37
N LYS A 411 -14.34 -3.44 18.12
CA LYS A 411 -13.74 -4.47 17.24
C LYS A 411 -13.83 -4.14 15.75
N GLY A 412 -14.70 -3.19 15.37
CA GLY A 412 -14.90 -2.73 13.99
C GLY A 412 -15.55 -3.77 13.07
N ASN A 413 -15.75 -3.41 11.80
CA ASN A 413 -16.36 -4.29 10.79
C ASN A 413 -15.34 -5.21 10.10
N TYR A 414 -15.82 -6.18 9.33
CA TYR A 414 -15.00 -7.14 8.58
C TYR A 414 -14.60 -6.63 7.20
N ILE A 415 -13.75 -7.38 6.48
CA ILE A 415 -13.23 -7.05 5.15
C ILE A 415 -14.36 -6.70 4.16
N MET A 416 -15.46 -7.44 4.17
CA MET A 416 -16.56 -7.28 3.19
C MET A 416 -17.59 -6.21 3.59
N TYR A 417 -17.26 -5.30 4.50
CA TYR A 417 -18.12 -4.18 4.83
C TYR A 417 -18.29 -3.25 3.63
N ALA A 418 -19.53 -2.81 3.35
CA ALA A 418 -19.86 -2.03 2.16
C ALA A 418 -19.28 -0.60 2.12
N ARG A 419 -18.63 -0.16 3.20
CA ARG A 419 -18.07 1.20 3.33
C ARG A 419 -16.59 1.13 3.67
N ALA A 420 -15.87 2.22 3.42
CA ALA A 420 -14.45 2.32 3.70
C ALA A 420 -14.10 1.88 5.13
N THR A 421 -13.03 1.10 5.25
CA THR A 421 -12.46 0.68 6.54
C THR A 421 -11.10 1.34 6.73
N SER A 422 -10.83 1.76 7.95
CA SER A 422 -9.55 2.37 8.38
C SER A 422 -8.44 1.33 8.51
N GLY A 423 -8.80 0.06 8.66
CA GLY A 423 -7.88 -1.05 8.85
C GLY A 423 -7.36 -1.22 10.29
N ASP A 424 -7.53 -0.24 11.17
CA ASP A 424 -7.07 -0.22 12.57
C ASP A 424 -7.86 -1.12 13.52
N LYS A 425 -9.01 -1.63 13.12
CA LYS A 425 -9.84 -2.46 14.00
C LYS A 425 -9.52 -3.94 13.85
N PHE A 426 -9.68 -4.67 14.96
CA PHE A 426 -9.40 -6.11 15.07
C PHE A 426 -10.08 -6.98 13.99
N ASN A 427 -11.28 -6.61 13.53
CA ASN A 427 -12.00 -7.36 12.50
C ASN A 427 -11.64 -6.95 11.06
N ASN A 428 -10.97 -5.82 10.84
CA ASN A 428 -10.74 -5.28 9.49
C ASN A 428 -9.81 -6.16 8.63
N ASN A 429 -9.07 -7.09 9.23
CA ASN A 429 -8.21 -8.06 8.55
C ASN A 429 -8.81 -9.47 8.52
N LYS A 430 -10.12 -9.62 8.77
CA LYS A 430 -10.82 -10.92 8.80
C LYS A 430 -12.10 -10.88 7.98
N PHE A 431 -12.46 -12.05 7.46
CA PHE A 431 -13.78 -12.27 6.88
C PHE A 431 -14.82 -12.51 7.96
N SER A 432 -16.05 -12.02 7.73
CA SER A 432 -17.18 -12.32 8.59
C SER A 432 -17.64 -13.77 8.39
N ILE A 433 -18.49 -14.28 9.29
CA ILE A 433 -19.12 -15.59 9.08
C ILE A 433 -19.97 -15.62 7.80
N CYS A 434 -20.60 -14.50 7.43
CA CYS A 434 -21.37 -14.38 6.19
C CYS A 434 -20.47 -14.53 4.96
N SER A 435 -19.33 -13.84 4.95
CA SER A 435 -18.39 -13.92 3.83
C SER A 435 -17.80 -15.33 3.70
N ILE A 436 -17.41 -15.95 4.82
CA ILE A 436 -16.88 -17.32 4.85
C ILE A 436 -17.88 -18.30 4.23
N LEU A 437 -19.17 -18.20 4.56
CA LEU A 437 -20.20 -19.09 4.02
C LEU A 437 -20.36 -18.95 2.51
N ASN A 438 -20.40 -17.73 1.98
CA ASN A 438 -20.56 -17.48 0.55
C ASN A 438 -19.31 -17.91 -0.25
N ILE A 439 -18.12 -17.57 0.25
CA ILE A 439 -16.85 -17.94 -0.38
C ILE A 439 -16.69 -19.46 -0.43
N SER A 440 -17.05 -20.17 0.65
CA SER A 440 -16.95 -21.64 0.71
C SER A 440 -17.78 -22.29 -0.41
N GLN A 441 -19.00 -21.81 -0.66
CA GLN A 441 -19.87 -22.36 -1.71
C GLN A 441 -19.28 -22.18 -3.12
N VAL A 442 -18.65 -21.03 -3.40
CA VAL A 442 -18.00 -20.80 -4.69
C VAL A 442 -16.74 -21.64 -4.82
N LEU A 443 -15.94 -21.76 -3.77
CA LEU A 443 -14.74 -22.61 -3.76
C LEU A 443 -15.09 -24.08 -4.02
N GLU A 444 -16.17 -24.60 -3.44
CA GLU A 444 -16.62 -25.98 -3.68
C GLU A 444 -16.96 -26.25 -5.16
N LYS A 445 -17.45 -25.23 -5.89
CA LYS A 445 -17.93 -25.39 -7.27
C LYS A 445 -16.91 -24.98 -8.33
N LYS A 446 -16.17 -23.89 -8.11
CA LYS A 446 -15.29 -23.28 -9.13
C LYS A 446 -13.80 -23.58 -8.94
N ARG A 447 -13.33 -23.90 -7.73
CA ARG A 447 -11.88 -24.08 -7.44
C ARG A 447 -11.21 -25.10 -8.36
N SER A 448 -11.85 -26.25 -8.58
CA SER A 448 -11.29 -27.35 -9.38
C SER A 448 -11.11 -27.03 -10.87
N ILE A 449 -11.71 -25.93 -11.36
CA ILE A 449 -11.68 -25.51 -12.75
C ILE A 449 -10.32 -24.92 -13.13
N CYS A 450 -9.75 -24.06 -12.29
CA CYS A 450 -8.55 -23.29 -12.64
C CYS A 450 -7.47 -23.19 -11.55
N PHE A 451 -7.72 -23.63 -10.32
CA PHE A 451 -6.70 -23.59 -9.27
C PHE A 451 -5.61 -24.61 -9.54
N VAL A 452 -4.40 -24.28 -9.09
CA VAL A 452 -3.21 -25.14 -9.17
C VAL A 452 -2.78 -25.60 -7.78
N GLU A 453 -1.90 -26.59 -7.74
CA GLU A 453 -1.29 -27.08 -6.50
C GLU A 453 -0.44 -25.97 -5.87
N SER A 454 -0.55 -25.76 -4.56
CA SER A 454 0.35 -24.85 -3.84
C SER A 454 1.81 -25.28 -3.95
N GLY A 455 2.71 -24.28 -4.01
CA GLY A 455 4.07 -24.47 -3.52
C GLY A 455 4.00 -24.77 -2.02
N GLN A 456 4.10 -26.05 -1.67
CA GLN A 456 4.06 -26.52 -0.28
C GLN A 456 5.19 -25.87 0.54
N PRO A 457 5.05 -25.76 1.88
CA PRO A 457 6.17 -25.45 2.79
C PRO A 457 7.41 -26.25 2.39
N ILE A 458 8.54 -25.57 2.27
CA ILE A 458 9.75 -26.14 1.67
C ILE A 458 10.74 -26.45 2.79
N CYS A 459 10.66 -27.66 3.31
CA CYS A 459 11.68 -28.20 4.19
C CYS A 459 13.05 -28.14 3.49
N GLY A 460 14.01 -27.48 4.14
CA GLY A 460 15.30 -27.14 3.57
C GLY A 460 15.38 -25.68 3.13
N ASN A 461 14.45 -24.82 3.55
CA ASN A 461 14.50 -23.38 3.37
C ASN A 461 14.94 -22.61 4.62
N GLY A 462 15.26 -23.32 5.70
CA GLY A 462 15.85 -22.87 6.96
C GLY A 462 14.96 -21.98 7.82
N LEU A 463 13.72 -21.77 7.40
CA LEU A 463 12.65 -21.11 8.16
C LEU A 463 11.73 -22.21 8.66
N VAL A 464 11.31 -22.13 9.92
CA VAL A 464 10.40 -23.15 10.45
C VAL A 464 8.98 -22.80 10.00
N GLU A 465 8.49 -23.50 8.99
CA GLU A 465 7.16 -23.28 8.41
C GLU A 465 6.09 -24.20 9.02
N ALA A 466 4.86 -24.09 8.53
CA ALA A 466 3.76 -24.94 8.98
C ALA A 466 4.03 -26.42 8.67
N ASN A 467 3.93 -27.27 9.69
CA ASN A 467 4.22 -28.71 9.70
C ASN A 467 5.71 -29.10 9.84
N GLU A 468 6.60 -28.14 10.09
CA GLU A 468 8.01 -28.38 10.41
C GLU A 468 8.28 -28.18 11.90
N GLN A 469 9.19 -28.97 12.48
CA GLN A 469 9.64 -28.74 13.85
C GLN A 469 10.91 -27.89 13.89
N CYS A 470 11.76 -28.04 12.87
CA CYS A 470 13.02 -27.31 12.71
C CYS A 470 13.36 -27.30 11.23
N ASP A 471 14.22 -26.40 10.80
CA ASP A 471 14.73 -26.40 9.43
C ASP A 471 16.16 -25.86 9.44
N CYS A 472 17.12 -26.75 9.17
CA CYS A 472 18.53 -26.43 9.11
C CYS A 472 19.09 -26.37 7.69
N GLY A 473 18.25 -26.53 6.67
CA GLY A 473 18.66 -26.68 5.27
C GLY A 473 18.87 -28.14 4.83
N TYR A 474 19.48 -28.30 3.67
CA TYR A 474 19.86 -29.59 3.07
C TYR A 474 21.10 -30.20 3.76
N GLY A 475 21.41 -31.47 3.49
CA GLY A 475 22.42 -32.24 4.23
C GLY A 475 23.84 -31.67 4.14
N ASP A 476 24.18 -31.00 3.03
CA ASP A 476 25.44 -30.28 2.83
C ASP A 476 25.53 -28.98 3.64
N GLN A 477 24.40 -28.47 4.12
CA GLN A 477 24.26 -27.15 4.75
C GLN A 477 23.85 -27.22 6.23
N CYS A 478 23.24 -28.33 6.65
CA CYS A 478 22.74 -28.55 7.99
C CYS A 478 23.88 -28.80 9.00
N LYS A 479 24.42 -27.71 9.56
CA LYS A 479 25.36 -27.76 10.71
C LYS A 479 24.66 -28.05 12.04
N ASP A 480 23.33 -27.95 12.06
CA ASP A 480 22.52 -28.18 13.23
C ASP A 480 22.44 -29.68 13.55
N LYS A 481 23.01 -30.08 14.69
CA LYS A 481 22.98 -31.47 15.13
C LYS A 481 21.57 -31.89 15.58
N CYS A 482 20.72 -30.92 15.91
CA CYS A 482 19.41 -31.11 16.53
C CYS A 482 18.31 -31.47 15.53
N CYS A 483 18.46 -31.05 14.28
CA CYS A 483 17.46 -31.18 13.23
C CYS A 483 17.87 -32.22 12.19
N TYR A 484 16.90 -32.99 11.67
CA TYR A 484 17.09 -33.75 10.44
C TYR A 484 17.06 -32.80 9.25
N ASP A 485 18.08 -32.90 8.40
CA ASP A 485 18.18 -32.14 7.16
C ASP A 485 17.07 -32.48 6.15
N ALA A 486 16.96 -31.64 5.12
CA ALA A 486 15.92 -31.75 4.10
C ALA A 486 16.11 -32.91 3.11
N ASP A 487 17.29 -33.51 3.04
CA ASP A 487 17.57 -34.68 2.19
C ASP A 487 17.05 -35.99 2.81
N GLN A 488 16.61 -35.95 4.06
CA GLN A 488 16.02 -37.10 4.74
C GLN A 488 14.64 -37.47 4.18
N PRO A 489 14.15 -38.71 4.42
CA PRO A 489 12.80 -39.11 4.03
C PRO A 489 11.71 -38.19 4.61
N ASP A 490 10.59 -38.02 3.88
CA ASP A 490 9.46 -37.15 4.26
C ASP A 490 8.93 -37.38 5.69
N GLU A 491 9.09 -38.59 6.22
CA GLU A 491 8.66 -38.95 7.57
C GLU A 491 9.46 -38.24 8.67
N VAL A 492 10.71 -37.84 8.39
CA VAL A 492 11.67 -37.33 9.37
C VAL A 492 12.35 -36.01 8.98
N LYS A 493 12.34 -35.61 7.70
CA LYS A 493 12.90 -34.33 7.25
C LYS A 493 12.28 -33.14 8.00
N CYS A 494 13.09 -32.13 8.34
CA CYS A 494 12.66 -30.95 9.12
C CYS A 494 11.94 -31.26 10.44
N LYS A 495 12.30 -32.42 11.04
CA LYS A 495 11.89 -32.81 12.40
C LYS A 495 13.10 -32.85 13.32
N LEU A 496 12.86 -32.68 14.62
CA LEU A 496 13.90 -32.82 15.61
C LEU A 496 14.40 -34.27 15.66
N LYS A 497 15.71 -34.47 15.82
CA LYS A 497 16.25 -35.82 16.05
C LYS A 497 15.81 -36.33 17.41
N ARG A 498 15.72 -37.66 17.53
CA ARG A 498 15.25 -38.32 18.76
C ARG A 498 16.14 -37.94 19.94
N GLY A 499 15.52 -37.52 21.04
CA GLY A 499 16.20 -37.18 22.30
C GLY A 499 16.58 -35.70 22.45
N PHE A 500 16.39 -34.89 21.41
CA PHE A 500 16.62 -33.44 21.48
C PHE A 500 15.34 -32.67 21.77
N LEU A 501 15.48 -31.55 22.49
CA LEU A 501 14.35 -30.75 22.96
C LEU A 501 14.02 -29.59 22.02
N CYS A 502 15.03 -29.07 21.32
CA CYS A 502 14.91 -27.94 20.42
C CYS A 502 16.01 -27.93 19.36
N SER A 503 15.88 -27.00 18.41
CA SER A 503 16.89 -26.66 17.42
C SER A 503 17.15 -25.14 17.43
N PRO A 504 18.41 -24.67 17.26
CA PRO A 504 18.73 -23.25 17.07
C PRO A 504 17.99 -22.59 15.90
N SER A 505 17.54 -23.36 14.90
CA SER A 505 16.75 -22.81 13.79
C SER A 505 15.37 -22.29 14.23
N GLN A 506 14.89 -22.75 15.39
CA GLN A 506 13.60 -22.37 15.95
C GLN A 506 13.62 -21.04 16.72
N GLY A 507 14.80 -20.55 17.11
CA GLY A 507 14.96 -19.31 17.88
C GLY A 507 16.18 -19.27 18.82
N PRO A 508 16.47 -18.09 19.41
CA PRO A 508 17.68 -17.83 20.19
C PRO A 508 17.70 -18.49 21.58
N CYS A 509 16.57 -19.00 22.08
CA CYS A 509 16.47 -19.71 23.36
C CYS A 509 16.77 -21.21 23.24
N CYS A 510 17.34 -21.67 22.13
CA CYS A 510 17.89 -23.01 22.00
C CYS A 510 19.42 -22.98 21.93
N THR A 511 20.07 -23.81 22.73
CA THR A 511 21.53 -23.99 22.68
C THR A 511 21.92 -24.85 21.48
N SER A 512 23.18 -24.75 21.04
CA SER A 512 23.75 -25.65 20.03
C SER A 512 23.81 -27.12 20.46
N ASP A 513 23.66 -27.39 21.76
CA ASP A 513 23.57 -28.73 22.33
C ASP A 513 22.12 -29.25 22.38
N CYS A 514 21.20 -28.59 21.66
CA CYS A 514 19.83 -29.04 21.45
C CYS A 514 18.96 -29.07 22.71
N THR A 515 19.32 -28.24 23.70
CA THR A 515 18.59 -28.04 24.94
C THR A 515 18.13 -26.60 25.07
N PHE A 516 17.00 -26.39 25.75
CA PHE A 516 16.52 -25.04 26.02
C PHE A 516 17.55 -24.28 26.86
N GLN A 517 17.75 -23.00 26.52
CA GLN A 517 18.45 -22.08 27.40
C GLN A 517 17.77 -22.05 28.77
N LYS A 518 18.55 -21.83 29.83
CA LYS A 518 18.02 -21.71 31.18
C LYS A 518 17.00 -20.57 31.27
N ARG A 519 16.08 -20.67 32.24
CA ARG A 519 15.18 -19.56 32.54
C ARG A 519 15.99 -18.31 32.88
N ASP A 520 15.48 -17.15 32.47
CA ASP A 520 16.07 -15.84 32.73
C ASP A 520 17.39 -15.57 32.00
N VAL A 521 17.71 -16.37 30.97
CA VAL A 521 18.76 -16.05 30.00
C VAL A 521 18.22 -15.01 29.02
N LYS A 522 18.91 -13.89 28.89
CA LYS A 522 18.53 -12.80 27.97
C LYS A 522 18.60 -13.28 26.52
N CYS A 523 17.48 -13.16 25.80
CA CYS A 523 17.34 -13.45 24.38
C CYS A 523 17.01 -12.22 23.53
N ARG A 524 16.66 -11.10 24.17
CA ARG A 524 16.36 -9.83 23.50
C ARG A 524 16.71 -8.68 24.43
N ASP A 525 17.36 -7.66 23.89
CA ASP A 525 17.68 -6.47 24.67
C ASP A 525 16.43 -5.69 25.07
N ALA A 526 16.51 -5.00 26.21
CA ALA A 526 15.46 -4.10 26.64
C ALA A 526 15.37 -2.93 25.66
N SER A 527 14.14 -2.46 25.46
CA SER A 527 13.85 -1.30 24.64
C SER A 527 13.32 -0.16 25.51
N GLU A 528 12.95 0.98 24.93
CA GLU A 528 12.41 2.09 25.73
C GLU A 528 11.05 1.75 26.34
N CYS A 529 10.22 0.99 25.61
CA CYS A 529 8.86 0.61 26.03
C CYS A 529 8.66 -0.87 26.34
N ALA A 530 9.66 -1.72 26.16
CA ALA A 530 9.59 -3.13 26.55
C ALA A 530 10.82 -3.51 27.40
N ASN A 531 10.63 -4.40 28.36
CA ASN A 531 11.74 -4.94 29.15
C ASN A 531 12.59 -5.91 28.30
N GLU A 532 13.71 -6.37 28.85
CA GLU A 532 14.50 -7.43 28.22
C GLU A 532 13.68 -8.71 28.04
N GLY A 533 13.86 -9.36 26.89
CA GLY A 533 13.25 -10.65 26.61
C GLY A 533 14.08 -11.74 27.27
N MET A 534 13.44 -12.55 28.12
CA MET A 534 14.08 -13.63 28.86
C MET A 534 13.56 -14.99 28.40
N CYS A 535 14.46 -15.95 28.20
CA CYS A 535 14.08 -17.33 27.89
C CYS A 535 13.25 -17.93 29.02
N SER A 536 12.20 -18.66 28.67
CA SER A 536 11.29 -19.28 29.64
C SER A 536 11.88 -20.51 30.35
N GLY A 537 12.95 -21.08 29.80
CA GLY A 537 13.55 -22.34 30.25
C GLY A 537 13.00 -23.59 29.56
N ASN A 538 11.96 -23.46 28.74
CA ASN A 538 11.21 -24.59 28.17
C ASN A 538 10.76 -24.38 26.71
N ALA A 539 11.21 -23.33 26.04
CA ALA A 539 10.90 -23.03 24.65
C ALA A 539 12.14 -22.47 23.94
N ALA A 540 12.26 -22.75 22.63
CA ALA A 540 13.35 -22.27 21.79
C ALA A 540 13.17 -20.81 21.33
N GLN A 541 11.92 -20.34 21.35
CA GLN A 541 11.56 -18.97 21.02
C GLN A 541 11.84 -18.04 22.18
N CYS A 542 12.17 -16.79 21.84
CA CYS A 542 12.23 -15.72 22.82
C CYS A 542 10.80 -15.24 23.09
N PRO A 543 10.28 -15.37 24.33
CA PRO A 543 8.97 -14.83 24.68
C PRO A 543 8.88 -13.34 24.34
N THR A 544 7.68 -12.86 24.01
CA THR A 544 7.42 -11.42 23.84
C THR A 544 7.86 -10.69 25.10
N SER A 545 8.70 -9.67 24.94
CA SER A 545 9.13 -8.82 26.04
C SER A 545 7.94 -8.25 26.79
N THR A 546 8.01 -8.24 28.12
CA THR A 546 6.96 -7.63 28.92
C THR A 546 6.91 -6.12 28.64
N PRO A 547 5.75 -5.56 28.30
CA PRO A 547 5.59 -4.12 28.15
C PRO A 547 6.00 -3.41 29.43
N LYS A 548 6.69 -2.27 29.30
CA LYS A 548 6.79 -1.31 30.40
C LYS A 548 5.43 -0.67 30.64
N GLU A 549 5.26 -0.05 31.80
CA GLU A 549 3.99 0.56 32.20
C GLU A 549 3.51 1.56 31.15
N ASN A 550 2.20 1.54 30.86
CA ASN A 550 1.61 2.52 29.96
C ASN A 550 1.85 3.94 30.50
N PHE A 551 2.08 4.89 29.60
CA PHE A 551 2.46 6.27 29.91
C PHE A 551 3.87 6.45 30.48
N THR A 552 4.71 5.40 30.48
CA THR A 552 6.16 5.55 30.62
C THR A 552 6.65 6.45 29.51
N SER A 553 7.46 7.45 29.85
CA SER A 553 8.00 8.38 28.85
C SER A 553 9.03 7.66 27.98
N CYS A 554 8.91 7.82 26.67
CA CYS A 554 9.84 7.28 25.69
C CYS A 554 10.21 8.36 24.67
N HIS A 555 11.21 8.05 23.86
CA HIS A 555 11.73 8.86 22.79
C HIS A 555 12.09 10.28 23.26
N THR A 556 13.10 10.37 24.12
CA THR A 556 13.56 11.64 24.72
C THR A 556 12.44 12.45 25.40
N ASN A 557 11.46 11.77 26.02
CA ASN A 557 10.29 12.34 26.71
C ASN A 557 9.27 13.06 25.82
N SER A 558 9.30 12.91 24.49
CA SER A 558 8.26 13.48 23.62
C SER A 558 7.02 12.59 23.51
N GLN A 559 7.15 11.30 23.83
CA GLN A 559 6.12 10.28 23.68
C GLN A 559 5.88 9.45 24.94
N VAL A 560 4.91 8.55 24.83
CA VAL A 560 4.57 7.58 25.87
C VAL A 560 4.60 6.14 25.35
N CYS A 561 4.80 5.20 26.26
CA CYS A 561 4.61 3.79 25.99
C CYS A 561 3.13 3.44 26.05
N LEU A 562 2.61 2.78 25.03
CA LEU A 562 1.27 2.21 24.98
C LEU A 562 1.40 0.74 24.56
N ASN A 563 1.06 -0.17 25.47
CA ASN A 563 1.13 -1.63 25.29
C ASN A 563 2.50 -2.12 24.79
N GLY A 564 3.56 -1.44 25.22
CA GLY A 564 4.95 -1.78 24.90
C GLY A 564 5.48 -1.20 23.59
N VAL A 565 4.72 -0.31 22.94
CA VAL A 565 5.13 0.46 21.76
C VAL A 565 5.32 1.92 22.16
N CYS A 566 6.38 2.58 21.68
CA CYS A 566 6.54 4.02 21.89
C CYS A 566 5.67 4.80 20.90
N SER A 567 4.46 5.16 21.29
CA SER A 567 3.47 5.82 20.43
C SER A 567 2.60 6.81 21.22
N GLY A 568 2.04 7.80 20.53
CA GLY A 568 1.27 8.86 21.19
C GLY A 568 2.13 9.91 21.91
N SER A 569 1.51 11.04 22.25
CA SER A 569 2.21 12.21 22.81
C SER A 569 2.37 12.14 24.32
N ILE A 570 3.46 12.72 24.84
CA ILE A 570 3.67 12.95 26.29
C ILE A 570 2.51 13.66 26.99
N CYS A 571 1.69 14.45 26.28
CA CYS A 571 0.46 15.05 26.82
C CYS A 571 -0.48 14.02 27.44
N GLN A 572 -0.55 12.81 26.86
CA GLN A 572 -1.45 11.75 27.31
C GLN A 572 -1.10 11.23 28.71
N LYS A 573 0.18 11.26 29.10
CA LYS A 573 0.63 10.92 30.46
C LYS A 573 -0.07 11.74 31.53
N TYR A 574 -0.40 12.99 31.20
CA TYR A 574 -1.07 13.94 32.10
C TYR A 574 -2.56 14.11 31.77
N LYS A 575 -3.15 13.19 31.01
CA LYS A 575 -4.55 13.21 30.56
C LYS A 575 -4.92 14.46 29.74
N LEU A 576 -3.95 15.02 29.01
CA LEU A 576 -4.13 16.13 28.09
C LEU A 576 -4.20 15.60 26.64
N ASP A 577 -4.85 16.35 25.76
CA ASP A 577 -4.83 16.10 24.32
C ASP A 577 -3.69 16.88 23.66
N VAL A 578 -3.14 16.35 22.58
CA VAL A 578 -2.13 17.05 21.79
C VAL A 578 -2.79 18.16 20.98
N CYS A 579 -2.10 19.27 20.79
CA CYS A 579 -2.54 20.37 19.92
C CYS A 579 -1.33 21.04 19.25
N THR A 580 -1.56 21.82 18.21
CA THR A 580 -0.51 22.56 17.51
C THR A 580 -0.25 23.90 18.20
N CYS A 581 1.03 24.21 18.47
CA CYS A 581 1.39 25.52 19.00
C CYS A 581 1.04 26.60 17.96
N ALA A 582 0.43 27.69 18.42
CA ALA A 582 0.17 28.88 17.63
C ALA A 582 0.99 30.04 18.20
N THR A 583 1.72 30.77 17.37
CA THR A 583 2.41 31.99 17.77
C THR A 583 1.41 33.15 17.91
N GLN A 584 1.56 33.94 18.97
CA GLN A 584 1.06 35.31 18.98
C GLN A 584 2.11 36.21 18.31
N GLU A 585 1.68 37.23 17.57
CA GLU A 585 2.58 38.17 16.90
C GLU A 585 3.64 38.71 17.89
N GLY A 586 4.93 38.47 17.61
CA GLY A 586 6.06 38.95 18.42
C GLY A 586 6.73 37.93 19.36
N LYS A 587 6.36 36.65 19.35
CA LYS A 587 7.08 35.57 20.06
C LYS A 587 8.00 34.74 19.16
N ASP A 588 8.96 34.06 19.78
CA ASP A 588 9.97 33.21 19.11
C ASP A 588 9.32 32.12 18.25
N GLU A 589 9.68 32.08 16.97
CA GLU A 589 9.17 31.12 15.98
C GLU A 589 9.54 29.66 16.31
N THR A 590 10.48 29.43 17.23
CA THR A 590 10.85 28.10 17.73
C THR A 590 9.74 27.45 18.57
N GLU A 591 8.85 28.23 19.19
CA GLU A 591 7.73 27.70 19.99
C GLU A 591 6.75 26.88 19.14
N LEU A 592 6.67 27.14 17.83
CA LEU A 592 5.82 26.39 16.90
C LEU A 592 6.21 24.91 16.80
N CYS A 593 7.46 24.59 17.15
CA CYS A 593 8.01 23.24 17.14
C CYS A 593 8.12 22.62 18.53
N HIS A 594 7.46 23.19 19.54
CA HIS A 594 7.31 22.55 20.84
C HIS A 594 6.13 21.57 20.83
N VAL A 595 6.16 20.56 21.69
CA VAL A 595 4.97 19.80 22.04
C VAL A 595 4.01 20.74 22.77
N CYS A 596 2.80 20.87 22.24
CA CYS A 596 1.72 21.62 22.83
C CYS A 596 0.62 20.67 23.31
N CYS A 597 0.10 20.96 24.50
CA CYS A 597 -0.99 20.21 25.10
C CYS A 597 -2.19 21.12 25.33
N MET A 598 -3.39 20.54 25.29
CA MET A 598 -4.65 21.16 25.64
C MET A 598 -5.45 20.28 26.61
N THR A 599 -6.31 20.87 27.41
CA THR A 599 -7.32 20.14 28.16
C THR A 599 -8.25 19.42 27.19
N LYS A 600 -8.65 18.19 27.53
CA LYS A 600 -9.50 17.37 26.65
C LYS A 600 -10.75 18.12 26.21
N GLY A 601 -10.94 18.19 24.89
CA GLY A 601 -12.08 18.87 24.27
C GLY A 601 -12.10 20.40 24.38
N GLN A 602 -11.00 21.06 24.79
CA GLN A 602 -10.92 22.52 24.93
C GLN A 602 -9.75 23.13 24.12
N PRO A 603 -9.92 23.38 22.81
CA PRO A 603 -8.86 23.89 21.92
C PRO A 603 -8.20 25.19 22.40
N ASN A 604 -8.98 26.08 23.03
CA ASN A 604 -8.52 27.38 23.54
C ASN A 604 -7.51 27.28 24.70
N THR A 605 -7.30 26.07 25.24
CA THR A 605 -6.31 25.81 26.30
C THR A 605 -4.96 25.36 25.77
N CYS A 606 -4.81 25.25 24.44
CA CYS A 606 -3.57 24.81 23.82
C CYS A 606 -2.40 25.71 24.21
N SER A 607 -1.35 25.12 24.79
CA SER A 607 -0.16 25.84 25.22
C SER A 607 1.05 24.90 25.22
N SER A 608 2.24 25.48 25.02
CA SER A 608 3.50 24.72 24.98
C SER A 608 3.77 24.03 26.32
N THR A 609 4.42 22.87 26.29
CA THR A 609 4.93 22.17 27.47
C THR A 609 5.82 23.07 28.35
N SER A 610 6.52 24.05 27.75
CA SER A 610 7.34 25.03 28.49
C SER A 610 6.54 26.21 29.07
N SER A 611 5.26 26.35 28.74
CA SER A 611 4.42 27.46 29.19
C SER A 611 4.09 27.39 30.68
N GLU A 612 3.73 28.54 31.27
CA GLU A 612 3.31 28.60 32.68
C GLU A 612 2.05 27.78 32.96
N ARG A 613 1.18 27.61 31.95
CA ARG A 613 -0.05 26.81 32.09
C ARG A 613 0.24 25.36 32.45
N TRP A 614 1.29 24.77 31.88
CA TRP A 614 1.63 23.36 32.11
C TRP A 614 2.83 23.15 33.03
N VAL A 615 3.23 24.17 33.78
CA VAL A 615 4.36 24.10 34.73
C VAL A 615 4.21 22.97 35.75
N GLN A 616 2.98 22.67 36.18
CA GLN A 616 2.71 21.61 37.15
C GLN A 616 3.04 20.20 36.61
N HIS A 617 3.01 20.01 35.29
CA HIS A 617 3.26 18.71 34.65
C HIS A 617 4.67 18.60 34.07
N PHE A 618 5.15 19.67 33.44
CA PHE A 618 6.40 19.66 32.68
C PHE A 618 7.50 20.53 33.31
N ASN A 619 7.24 21.28 34.38
CA ASN A 619 8.21 22.15 35.06
C ASN A 619 8.95 23.13 34.11
N LYS A 620 8.20 23.75 33.19
CA LYS A 620 8.71 24.61 32.12
C LYS A 620 9.75 23.92 31.20
N THR A 621 9.79 22.59 31.14
CA THR A 621 10.67 21.88 30.19
C THR A 621 10.20 22.10 28.76
N VAL A 622 11.15 22.46 27.90
CA VAL A 622 10.92 22.54 26.46
C VAL A 622 11.03 21.13 25.91
N ILE A 623 9.89 20.55 25.53
CA ILE A 623 9.85 19.30 24.79
C ILE A 623 9.62 19.67 23.34
N THR A 624 10.59 19.39 22.48
CA THR A 624 10.50 19.69 21.04
C THR A 624 9.84 18.55 20.29
N LEU A 625 9.01 18.91 19.33
CA LEU A 625 8.59 18.03 18.26
C LEU A 625 9.82 17.67 17.41
N GLN A 626 9.82 16.50 16.82
CA GLN A 626 10.96 16.05 16.03
C GLN A 626 11.12 16.86 14.73
N PRO A 627 12.32 16.93 14.14
CA PRO A 627 12.44 17.31 12.73
C PRO A 627 11.52 16.39 11.95
N GLY A 628 10.81 16.89 10.96
CA GLY A 628 9.78 16.06 10.40
C GLY A 628 8.41 16.20 11.05
N SER A 629 8.11 17.16 11.96
CA SER A 629 6.80 17.43 12.69
C SER A 629 5.84 18.46 12.07
N PRO A 630 4.48 18.40 12.08
CA PRO A 630 3.69 19.48 11.58
C PRO A 630 3.76 20.56 12.65
N CYS A 631 3.70 21.79 12.20
CA CYS A 631 3.64 22.92 13.09
C CYS A 631 2.74 23.97 12.45
N ASN A 632 2.29 24.92 13.26
CA ASN A 632 1.38 25.97 12.84
C ASN A 632 0.11 25.41 12.16
N ASP A 633 -0.59 24.51 12.85
CA ASP A 633 -1.84 23.89 12.37
C ASP A 633 -1.69 23.19 11.00
N PHE A 634 -0.67 22.34 10.89
CA PHE A 634 -0.33 21.58 9.67
C PHE A 634 0.04 22.42 8.44
N ARG A 635 0.22 23.74 8.58
CA ARG A 635 0.67 24.63 7.50
C ARG A 635 2.16 24.59 7.27
N GLY A 636 2.90 23.95 8.16
CA GLY A 636 4.33 23.90 8.13
C GLY A 636 4.87 22.72 8.87
N TYR A 637 6.19 22.69 8.94
CA TYR A 637 6.90 21.49 9.27
C TYR A 637 8.19 21.82 10.05
N CYS A 638 8.50 21.12 11.13
CA CYS A 638 9.71 21.38 11.92
C CYS A 638 10.94 20.83 11.20
N ASP A 639 11.98 21.64 11.08
CA ASP A 639 13.28 21.23 10.54
C ASP A 639 14.24 20.77 11.66
N VAL A 640 15.46 20.39 11.27
CA VAL A 640 16.51 19.96 12.20
C VAL A 640 16.96 21.05 13.18
N PHE A 641 16.57 22.31 12.95
CA PHE A 641 16.87 23.47 13.79
C PHE A 641 15.66 23.90 14.63
N MET A 642 14.63 23.06 14.73
CA MET A 642 13.40 23.33 15.50
C MET A 642 12.65 24.59 15.03
N LYS A 643 12.76 24.90 13.73
CA LYS A 643 12.00 25.99 13.10
C LYS A 643 10.85 25.44 12.28
N CYS A 644 9.69 26.08 12.38
CA CYS A 644 8.53 25.73 11.59
C CYS A 644 8.66 26.26 10.15
N ARG A 645 9.02 25.39 9.20
CA ARG A 645 9.04 25.67 7.77
C ARG A 645 7.63 25.53 7.20
N LEU A 646 6.98 26.66 6.91
CA LEU A 646 5.68 26.65 6.27
C LEU A 646 5.76 25.98 4.89
N VAL A 647 4.85 25.04 4.63
CA VAL A 647 4.66 24.41 3.32
C VAL A 647 3.76 25.34 2.54
N ASP A 648 4.36 26.11 1.65
CA ASP A 648 3.61 26.96 0.74
C ASP A 648 2.96 26.06 -0.33
N ALA A 649 1.68 25.73 -0.13
CA ALA A 649 0.90 24.87 -1.03
C ALA A 649 0.59 25.53 -2.39
N ASP A 650 0.97 26.80 -2.57
CA ASP A 650 0.82 27.52 -3.80
C ASP A 650 1.92 27.08 -4.79
N GLY A 651 1.62 26.04 -5.59
CA GLY A 651 2.43 25.65 -6.73
C GLY A 651 2.73 26.84 -7.68
N PRO A 652 3.64 26.69 -8.66
CA PRO A 652 4.05 27.79 -9.55
C PRO A 652 2.86 28.49 -10.24
N LEU A 653 1.75 27.78 -10.47
CA LEU A 653 0.51 28.32 -11.03
C LEU A 653 -0.26 29.25 -10.06
N ALA A 654 -0.23 28.98 -8.75
CA ALA A 654 -0.87 29.83 -7.74
C ALA A 654 -0.01 31.07 -7.44
N ARG A 655 1.33 30.96 -7.52
CA ARG A 655 2.25 32.12 -7.54
C ARG A 655 1.99 33.00 -8.76
N LEU A 656 1.77 32.39 -9.94
CA LEU A 656 1.37 33.11 -11.14
C LEU A 656 0.00 33.77 -10.98
N LYS A 657 -0.98 33.07 -10.38
CA LYS A 657 -2.32 33.61 -10.13
C LYS A 657 -2.28 34.79 -9.13
N LYS A 658 -1.52 34.70 -8.03
CA LYS A 658 -1.34 35.82 -7.09
C LYS A 658 -0.54 36.98 -7.70
N ALA A 659 0.43 36.70 -8.57
CA ALA A 659 1.21 37.72 -9.27
C ALA A 659 0.39 38.43 -10.38
N ILE A 660 -0.46 37.70 -11.10
CA ILE A 660 -1.31 38.23 -12.18
C ILE A 660 -2.59 38.87 -11.61
N PHE A 661 -3.18 38.30 -10.57
CA PHE A 661 -4.45 38.74 -9.97
C PHE A 661 -4.24 39.30 -8.56
N ASN A 662 -3.28 40.21 -8.40
CA ASN A 662 -3.10 40.93 -7.14
C ASN A 662 -4.26 41.96 -6.99
N PRO A 663 -5.07 41.93 -5.90
CA PRO A 663 -6.15 42.89 -5.67
C PRO A 663 -5.67 44.35 -5.61
N GLU A 664 -4.40 44.61 -5.25
CA GLU A 664 -3.79 45.94 -5.35
C GLU A 664 -3.58 46.40 -6.81
N LEU A 665 -3.38 45.47 -7.75
CA LEU A 665 -3.29 45.77 -9.17
C LEU A 665 -4.66 46.16 -9.74
N TYR A 666 -5.74 45.54 -9.25
CA TYR A 666 -7.11 45.88 -9.66
C TYR A 666 -7.57 47.24 -9.16
N SER A 667 -7.21 47.63 -7.93
CA SER A 667 -7.52 48.98 -7.44
C SER A 667 -6.75 50.05 -8.22
N SER A 668 -5.49 49.78 -8.58
CA SER A 668 -4.66 50.63 -9.44
C SER A 668 -5.22 50.73 -10.87
N ILE A 669 -5.63 49.63 -11.49
CA ILE A 669 -6.22 49.62 -12.84
C ILE A 669 -7.59 50.32 -12.85
N ALA A 670 -8.42 50.12 -11.82
CA ALA A 670 -9.71 50.81 -11.70
C ALA A 670 -9.51 52.34 -11.55
N GLN A 671 -8.55 52.78 -10.73
CA GLN A 671 -8.20 54.20 -10.63
C GLN A 671 -7.61 54.73 -11.94
N TRP A 672 -6.76 53.97 -12.63
CA TRP A 672 -6.20 54.33 -13.92
C TRP A 672 -7.28 54.46 -15.01
N ILE A 673 -8.26 53.55 -15.05
CA ILE A 673 -9.40 53.60 -15.98
C ILE A 673 -10.28 54.82 -15.71
N VAL A 674 -10.47 55.22 -14.45
CA VAL A 674 -11.22 56.43 -14.10
C VAL A 674 -10.46 57.70 -14.51
N VAL A 675 -9.13 57.73 -14.34
CA VAL A 675 -8.29 58.89 -14.70
C VAL A 675 -8.07 59.02 -16.22
N TYR A 676 -7.90 57.90 -16.93
CA TYR A 676 -7.58 57.83 -18.36
C TYR A 676 -8.71 57.19 -19.19
N TRP A 677 -9.97 57.41 -18.81
CA TRP A 677 -11.15 56.83 -19.47
C TRP A 677 -11.18 57.11 -20.98
N TRP A 678 -10.66 58.26 -21.41
CA TRP A 678 -10.53 58.66 -22.81
C TRP A 678 -9.58 57.74 -23.61
N ALA A 679 -8.53 57.21 -22.99
CA ALA A 679 -7.57 56.31 -23.63
C ALA A 679 -8.18 54.92 -23.86
N VAL A 680 -8.99 54.45 -22.89
CA VAL A 680 -9.75 53.20 -23.01
C VAL A 680 -10.81 53.32 -24.13
N LEU A 681 -11.46 54.48 -24.23
CA LEU A 681 -12.44 54.76 -25.28
C LEU A 681 -11.78 54.82 -26.68
N LEU A 682 -10.60 55.43 -26.80
CA LEU A 682 -9.82 55.42 -28.05
C LEU A 682 -9.35 54.02 -28.44
N MET A 683 -8.90 53.20 -27.48
CA MET A 683 -8.55 51.79 -27.73
C MET A 683 -9.77 50.98 -28.21
N GLY A 684 -10.93 51.21 -27.61
CA GLY A 684 -12.19 50.60 -28.05
C GLY A 684 -12.58 51.00 -29.47
N ILE A 685 -12.50 52.30 -29.81
CA ILE A 685 -12.77 52.78 -31.17
C ILE A 685 -11.76 52.19 -32.17
N ALA A 686 -10.46 52.15 -31.83
CA ALA A 686 -9.44 51.56 -32.67
C ALA A 686 -9.70 50.07 -32.95
N LEU A 687 -10.14 49.32 -31.93
CA LEU A 687 -10.48 47.90 -32.05
C LEU A 687 -11.73 47.70 -32.92
N ILE A 688 -12.75 48.55 -32.79
CA ILE A 688 -13.95 48.52 -33.65
C ILE A 688 -13.59 48.86 -35.10
N MET A 689 -12.74 49.87 -35.32
CA MET A 689 -12.26 50.23 -36.66
C MET A 689 -11.44 49.11 -37.30
N LEU A 690 -10.63 48.40 -36.50
CA LEU A 690 -9.88 47.23 -36.94
C LEU A 690 -10.81 46.06 -37.29
N MET A 691 -11.82 45.78 -36.45
CA MET A 691 -12.83 44.76 -36.76
C MET A 691 -13.66 45.10 -38.00
N ALA A 692 -14.06 46.37 -38.17
CA ALA A 692 -14.77 46.83 -39.36
C ALA A 692 -13.90 46.74 -40.62
N GLY A 693 -12.61 47.06 -40.50
CA GLY A 693 -11.62 46.88 -41.56
C GLY A 693 -11.44 45.41 -41.93
N PHE A 694 -11.32 44.53 -40.93
CA PHE A 694 -11.22 43.09 -41.13
C PHE A 694 -12.48 42.52 -41.81
N ILE A 695 -13.67 42.89 -41.34
CA ILE A 695 -14.95 42.47 -41.94
C ILE A 695 -15.04 42.95 -43.39
N LYS A 696 -14.63 44.18 -43.70
CA LYS A 696 -14.65 44.72 -45.08
C LYS A 696 -13.63 44.05 -46.01
N ILE A 697 -12.49 43.63 -45.48
CA ILE A 697 -11.49 42.85 -46.24
C ILE A 697 -12.01 41.43 -46.48
N CYS A 698 -12.59 40.79 -45.47
CA CYS A 698 -13.15 39.45 -45.57
C CYS A 698 -14.45 39.38 -46.38
N SER A 699 -15.24 40.46 -46.46
CA SER A 699 -16.50 40.52 -47.22
C SER A 699 -16.31 40.40 -48.73
N VAL A 700 -15.10 40.69 -49.25
CA VAL A 700 -14.76 40.55 -50.67
C VAL A 700 -14.56 39.08 -51.07
N HIS A 701 -14.31 38.21 -50.10
CA HIS A 701 -14.03 36.77 -50.28
C HIS A 701 -15.11 35.86 -49.68
N THR A 702 -16.13 36.40 -49.02
CA THR A 702 -17.25 35.62 -48.48
C THR A 702 -18.39 35.55 -49.49
N PRO A 703 -18.89 34.36 -49.84
CA PRO A 703 -20.02 34.21 -50.75
C PRO A 703 -21.32 34.78 -50.14
N SER A 704 -22.01 35.63 -50.90
CA SER A 704 -23.29 36.22 -50.52
C SER A 704 -24.45 35.46 -51.19
N SER A 705 -25.50 35.15 -50.42
CA SER A 705 -26.75 34.53 -50.89
C SER A 705 -27.69 35.50 -51.63
N ASN A 706 -27.33 36.78 -51.74
CA ASN A 706 -28.12 37.80 -52.43
C ASN A 706 -27.79 37.85 -53.94
N PRO A 707 -28.75 37.54 -54.84
CA PRO A 707 -28.52 37.45 -56.29
C PRO A 707 -28.26 38.79 -56.99
N LYS A 708 -28.33 39.93 -56.28
CA LYS A 708 -28.04 41.26 -56.83
C LYS A 708 -26.60 41.75 -56.60
N LEU A 709 -25.77 40.99 -55.89
CA LEU A 709 -24.37 41.37 -55.59
C LEU A 709 -23.38 40.65 -56.53
N PRO A 710 -22.26 41.31 -56.89
CA PRO A 710 -21.24 40.70 -57.72
C PRO A 710 -20.60 39.48 -57.04
N PRO A 711 -20.23 38.44 -57.80
CA PRO A 711 -19.66 37.21 -57.23
C PRO A 711 -18.30 37.46 -56.54
N PRO A 712 -17.98 36.71 -55.47
CA PRO A 712 -16.75 36.89 -54.68
C PRO A 712 -15.49 36.61 -55.52
N ARG A 713 -14.41 37.36 -55.26
CA ARG A 713 -13.14 37.14 -55.97
C ARG A 713 -12.45 35.87 -55.43
N PRO A 714 -11.96 34.98 -56.29
CA PRO A 714 -11.24 33.79 -55.85
C PRO A 714 -9.93 34.17 -55.16
N LEU A 715 -9.58 33.42 -54.12
CA LEU A 715 -8.29 33.54 -53.44
C LEU A 715 -7.16 33.13 -54.42
N PRO A 716 -6.03 33.85 -54.45
CA PRO A 716 -4.91 33.50 -55.32
C PRO A 716 -4.38 32.10 -54.95
N GLY A 717 -4.42 31.16 -55.90
CA GLY A 717 -3.78 29.84 -55.76
C GLY A 717 -4.68 28.61 -55.93
N ILE A 718 -5.98 28.73 -56.23
CA ILE A 718 -6.86 27.56 -56.42
C ILE A 718 -7.24 27.41 -57.90
N TYR A 719 -6.67 26.40 -58.57
CA TYR A 719 -7.05 25.99 -59.92
C TYR A 719 -8.43 25.29 -59.94
N PRO A 720 -9.30 25.55 -60.93
CA PRO A 720 -10.62 24.93 -61.00
C PRO A 720 -10.54 23.47 -61.47
N ARG A 721 -11.13 22.55 -60.71
CA ARG A 721 -11.43 21.18 -61.18
C ARG A 721 -12.62 21.23 -62.14
N GLY A 722 -12.46 20.63 -63.32
CA GLY A 722 -13.45 20.57 -64.39
C GLY A 722 -14.74 19.81 -64.03
N PRO A 723 -15.80 19.92 -64.85
CA PRO A 723 -17.14 19.48 -64.51
C PRO A 723 -17.32 17.96 -64.67
N LYS A 724 -18.02 17.32 -63.72
CA LYS A 724 -18.57 15.96 -63.88
C LYS A 724 -19.98 16.02 -64.50
N PRO A 725 -20.42 14.96 -65.21
CA PRO A 725 -21.56 15.00 -66.12
C PRO A 725 -22.91 15.00 -65.40
N LYS A 726 -23.90 15.62 -66.04
CA LYS A 726 -25.32 15.59 -65.67
C LYS A 726 -25.89 14.19 -65.91
N HIS A 727 -26.54 13.61 -64.90
CA HIS A 727 -27.61 12.64 -65.14
C HIS A 727 -28.92 13.41 -65.30
N GLN A 728 -29.65 13.06 -66.35
CA GLN A 728 -30.92 13.62 -66.79
C GLN A 728 -31.98 12.54 -66.58
N GLU A 729 -33.12 12.99 -66.03
CA GLU A 729 -34.41 12.31 -65.76
C GLU A 729 -34.45 11.17 -64.74
#